data_AF-A0A2V1API0-F1
#
_entry.id   AF-A0A2V1API0-F1
#
_cell.length_a   1.000
_cell.length_b   1.000
_cell.length_c   1.000
_cell.angle_alpha   90.00
_cell.angle_beta   90.00
_cell.angle_gamma   90.00
#
_symmetry.space_group_name_H-M   'P 1'
#
loop_
_entity.id
_entity.type
_entity.pdbx_description
1 polymer ?
#
loop_
_entity_poly.entity_id
_entity_poly.type
_entity_poly.pdbx_seq_one_letter_code
_entity_poly.pdbx_strand_id
1 'polypeptide(L)'
;MKYSLFQYEEELPRLPVPTLAQSTNQILAALKPLLSAEEYSEVLNEATQLINNRTVSLIQKHLEAASKNPAVTCYLNAVNGESYPGIYGDLKGDILPRNPFLVLEEDPYAQTINPPNQAQRTASLVNSTLKFIVSLRNGTLKPDMTPKSGSPLTMKCYMNLFGTTRVPDESQEYHHITIAKYKHFNDSRHVLFICNNQYYTLEVLTPCEDVNKNPKHQIWFNDAELAPIVQEIINQSSQVDQITAVNNGIGAITTQTYGYWKSARVELKKTNSKYLEAVDNALFVVVLDTSSAPKTDQEKTQVISHGTSRLYEGTNIQVGSCTSRWYDKLQMVVTSNAVAGVVWESSSMDSTAILRFISDIYTDSILKLARNINGAENTLFDENVQFVSGKDSDLKPDSRELRFTMTPELQHLIHLSETRLADLLNQHEYKSLTMKLDTHLLSKSGLSPDSFLQIGFQAAHYALYGRVANTLEPITTRKFRDARTELVAVQNDSINNLAKLFITSADNTKKWTSFKACAAQHTKQYRDAMLGQGFERHIGALLQVLKKPSAVDSLNSINKNIQGLEPIPPVEVMANEYIPFLSNESIERLTGAELLISNCGNPALHLFGISPAIEQGFGIGYIIHKDKVVVTVSSKFRQTERFLSTFRSVMKEVKNILRGEADLLEEMADSETRKYELKRLRIEKELKNVNKELYSTRHPIDLRLDSTASFKLPESPKREIPPVPHESGSNSDDNKDDEFNYLGGYGYFDVGEVDIRRDEITRDESFLSSNTSSMTSKTGSRVHSSGNLYGMGKSQGFSLPQQPDLKQKMSLNDQIRDRLQPDVSSPSLDEVITQHEWPQQTPQQQSKKKNQIGREVTMSSKF
;
A
#
# COMPACT_ATOMS: atom_id res chain seq x y z
N MET A 1 22.05 20.92 -10.66
CA MET A 1 21.02 19.97 -10.20
C MET A 1 21.21 18.67 -10.94
N LYS A 2 21.24 17.53 -10.25
CA LYS A 2 21.46 16.22 -10.88
C LYS A 2 20.20 15.71 -11.62
N TYR A 3 19.01 16.16 -11.19
CA TYR A 3 17.70 15.81 -11.76
C TYR A 3 16.71 16.99 -11.59
N SER A 4 15.61 16.99 -12.35
CA SER A 4 14.46 17.90 -12.16
C SER A 4 13.18 17.07 -12.01
N LEU A 5 12.31 17.43 -11.04
CA LEU A 5 11.10 16.68 -10.67
C LEU A 5 10.21 16.33 -11.86
N PHE A 6 9.95 17.28 -12.76
CA PHE A 6 9.07 17.12 -13.92
C PHE A 6 9.85 16.88 -15.22
N GLN A 7 11.12 16.46 -15.14
CA GLN A 7 12.00 16.30 -16.30
C GLN A 7 11.36 15.50 -17.45
N TYR A 8 10.61 14.45 -17.12
CA TYR A 8 10.00 13.55 -18.10
C TYR A 8 8.50 13.76 -18.30
N GLU A 9 7.87 14.70 -17.58
CA GLU A 9 6.41 14.81 -17.52
C GLU A 9 5.78 15.16 -18.88
N GLU A 10 6.46 16.00 -19.67
CA GLU A 10 6.01 16.37 -21.02
C GLU A 10 6.19 15.25 -22.05
N GLU A 11 7.11 14.31 -21.80
CA GLU A 11 7.43 13.17 -22.68
C GLU A 11 6.51 11.97 -22.44
N LEU A 12 5.82 11.92 -21.30
CA LEU A 12 4.91 10.83 -20.96
C LEU A 12 3.73 10.76 -21.95
N PRO A 13 3.31 9.54 -22.35
CA PRO A 13 2.13 9.37 -23.18
C PRO A 13 0.88 9.85 -22.44
N ARG A 14 -0.11 10.37 -23.18
CA ARG A 14 -1.42 10.68 -22.61
C ARG A 14 -2.22 9.40 -22.39
N LEU A 15 -3.05 9.39 -21.35
CA LEU A 15 -3.91 8.26 -21.05
C LEU A 15 -4.89 8.02 -22.22
N PRO A 16 -4.91 6.81 -22.82
CA PRO A 16 -5.83 6.50 -23.91
C PRO A 16 -7.27 6.42 -23.41
N VAL A 17 -8.22 6.63 -24.32
CA VAL A 17 -9.64 6.37 -24.09
C VAL A 17 -9.95 4.99 -24.71
N PRO A 18 -10.37 3.99 -23.92
CA PRO A 18 -10.82 2.71 -24.47
C PRO A 18 -12.01 2.88 -25.40
N THR A 19 -12.21 1.93 -26.32
CA THR A 19 -13.43 1.93 -27.14
C THR A 19 -14.64 1.48 -26.31
N LEU A 20 -15.84 1.97 -26.65
CA LEU A 20 -17.09 1.52 -26.03
C LEU A 20 -17.25 0.00 -26.08
N ALA A 21 -16.89 -0.63 -27.21
CA ALA A 21 -16.96 -2.07 -27.38
C ALA A 21 -16.02 -2.82 -26.41
N GLN A 22 -14.77 -2.36 -26.24
CA GLN A 22 -13.83 -2.97 -25.31
C GLN A 22 -14.31 -2.86 -23.86
N SER A 23 -14.73 -1.67 -23.42
CA SER A 23 -15.23 -1.48 -22.06
C SER A 23 -16.49 -2.29 -21.78
N THR A 24 -17.43 -2.32 -22.73
CA THR A 24 -18.67 -3.10 -22.61
C THR A 24 -18.39 -4.60 -22.54
N ASN A 25 -17.46 -5.12 -23.34
CA ASN A 25 -17.06 -6.53 -23.28
C ASN A 25 -16.43 -6.92 -21.93
N GLN A 26 -15.60 -6.05 -21.35
CA GLN A 26 -15.02 -6.29 -20.03
C GLN A 26 -16.08 -6.28 -18.93
N ILE A 27 -17.03 -5.34 -18.99
CA ILE A 27 -18.19 -5.30 -18.07
C ILE A 27 -19.00 -6.58 -18.17
N LEU A 28 -19.36 -7.00 -19.38
CA LEU A 28 -20.13 -8.24 -19.58
C LEU A 28 -19.37 -9.45 -19.02
N ALA A 29 -18.06 -9.55 -19.25
CA ALA A 29 -17.25 -10.62 -18.67
C ALA A 29 -17.25 -10.61 -17.13
N ALA A 30 -17.22 -9.42 -16.51
CA ALA A 30 -17.26 -9.23 -15.07
C ALA A 30 -18.64 -9.50 -14.46
N LEU A 31 -19.72 -9.22 -15.19
CA LEU A 31 -21.10 -9.43 -14.75
C LEU A 31 -21.58 -10.87 -14.92
N LYS A 32 -21.08 -11.59 -15.92
CA LYS A 32 -21.50 -12.96 -16.22
C LYS A 32 -21.56 -13.89 -15.00
N PRO A 33 -20.58 -13.92 -14.08
CA PRO A 33 -20.68 -14.77 -12.88
C PRO A 33 -21.57 -14.21 -11.76
N LEU A 34 -22.02 -12.95 -11.86
CA LEU A 34 -22.79 -12.24 -10.84
C LEU A 34 -24.30 -12.21 -11.11
N LEU A 35 -24.72 -12.53 -12.33
CA LEU A 35 -26.10 -12.42 -12.80
C LEU A 35 -26.70 -13.78 -13.13
N SER A 36 -28.03 -13.87 -13.06
CA SER A 36 -28.79 -14.97 -13.66
C SER A 36 -28.69 -14.94 -15.19
N ALA A 37 -29.13 -16.02 -15.84
CA ALA A 37 -29.10 -16.11 -17.30
C ALA A 37 -30.03 -15.08 -17.95
N GLU A 38 -31.19 -14.83 -17.32
CA GLU A 38 -32.18 -13.85 -17.72
C GLU A 38 -31.63 -12.42 -17.62
N GLU A 39 -31.14 -12.03 -16.44
CA GLU A 39 -30.52 -10.71 -16.21
C GLU A 39 -29.33 -10.47 -17.15
N TYR A 40 -28.49 -11.49 -17.37
CA TYR A 40 -27.35 -11.37 -18.28
C TYR A 40 -27.78 -11.15 -19.74
N SER A 41 -28.86 -11.80 -20.17
CA SER A 41 -29.42 -11.61 -21.52
C SER A 41 -29.96 -10.19 -21.71
N GLU A 42 -30.58 -9.62 -20.68
CA GLU A 42 -31.04 -8.23 -20.69
C GLU A 42 -29.87 -7.26 -20.83
N VAL A 43 -28.85 -7.39 -19.97
CA VAL A 43 -27.66 -6.53 -20.00
C VAL A 43 -26.90 -6.65 -21.33
N LEU A 44 -26.89 -7.83 -21.96
CA LEU A 44 -26.28 -8.04 -23.28
C LEU A 44 -27.01 -7.25 -24.39
N ASN A 45 -28.34 -7.18 -24.33
CA ASN A 45 -29.12 -6.36 -25.26
C ASN A 45 -28.89 -4.86 -25.00
N GLU A 46 -28.92 -4.45 -23.74
CA GLU A 46 -28.66 -3.06 -23.34
C GLU A 46 -27.25 -2.59 -23.73
N ALA A 47 -26.23 -3.46 -23.61
CA ALA A 47 -24.87 -3.22 -24.08
C ALA A 47 -24.83 -2.88 -25.58
N THR A 48 -25.61 -3.60 -26.39
CA THR A 48 -25.71 -3.34 -27.83
C THR A 48 -26.37 -2.00 -28.11
N GLN A 49 -27.36 -1.61 -27.31
CA GLN A 49 -28.02 -0.31 -27.42
C GLN A 49 -27.08 0.84 -27.02
N LEU A 50 -26.26 0.66 -25.97
CA LEU A 50 -25.28 1.63 -25.53
C LEU A 50 -24.28 1.99 -26.64
N ILE A 51 -23.72 0.97 -27.30
CA ILE A 51 -22.73 1.16 -28.36
C ILE A 51 -23.31 1.96 -29.54
N ASN A 52 -24.62 1.84 -29.77
CA ASN A 52 -25.32 2.54 -30.84
C ASN A 52 -26.00 3.85 -30.39
N ASN A 53 -25.90 4.22 -29.10
CA ASN A 53 -26.53 5.42 -28.58
C ASN A 53 -25.80 6.68 -29.09
N ARG A 54 -26.55 7.64 -29.65
CA ARG A 54 -25.99 8.86 -30.26
C ARG A 54 -25.30 9.74 -29.23
N THR A 55 -25.92 9.97 -28.08
CA THR A 55 -25.41 10.84 -27.01
C THR A 55 -24.13 10.26 -26.40
N VAL A 56 -24.12 8.96 -26.11
CA VAL A 56 -22.92 8.26 -25.61
C VAL A 56 -21.79 8.28 -26.64
N SER A 57 -22.12 8.05 -27.92
CA SER A 57 -21.14 8.16 -29.01
C SER A 57 -20.58 9.58 -29.16
N LEU A 58 -21.39 10.61 -28.90
CA LEU A 58 -20.94 11.99 -28.92
C LEU A 58 -19.97 12.26 -27.76
N ILE A 59 -20.34 11.86 -26.54
CA ILE A 59 -19.46 12.00 -25.36
C ILE A 59 -18.14 11.23 -25.58
N GLN A 60 -18.19 10.01 -26.09
CA GLN A 60 -17.00 9.22 -26.47
C GLN A 60 -16.05 10.03 -27.36
N LYS A 61 -16.56 10.65 -28.44
CA LYS A 61 -15.77 11.49 -29.35
C LYS A 61 -15.15 12.69 -28.64
N HIS A 62 -15.86 13.31 -27.69
CA HIS A 62 -15.31 14.40 -26.89
C HIS A 62 -14.17 13.95 -25.97
N LEU A 63 -14.29 12.77 -25.34
CA LEU A 63 -13.23 12.22 -24.49
C LEU A 63 -11.98 11.88 -25.33
N GLU A 64 -12.17 11.25 -26.49
CA GLU A 64 -11.08 10.94 -27.43
C GLU A 64 -10.39 12.21 -27.95
N ALA A 65 -11.18 13.23 -28.28
CA ALA A 65 -10.67 14.54 -28.69
C ALA A 65 -9.86 15.21 -27.56
N ALA A 66 -10.36 15.15 -26.31
CA ALA A 66 -9.66 15.69 -25.15
C ALA A 66 -8.34 14.94 -24.90
N SER A 67 -8.31 13.60 -25.01
CA SER A 67 -7.09 12.80 -24.89
C SER A 67 -6.04 13.12 -25.96
N LYS A 68 -6.47 13.54 -27.17
CA LYS A 68 -5.57 13.95 -28.26
C LYS A 68 -5.14 15.42 -28.17
N ASN A 69 -5.83 16.25 -27.39
CA ASN A 69 -5.57 17.68 -27.30
C ASN A 69 -4.27 17.96 -26.51
N PRO A 70 -3.29 18.67 -27.09
CA PRO A 70 -2.04 18.96 -26.40
C PRO A 70 -2.17 19.77 -25.10
N ALA A 71 -3.22 20.59 -24.99
CA ALA A 71 -3.49 21.41 -23.81
C ALA A 71 -4.10 20.61 -22.64
N VAL A 72 -4.51 19.37 -22.87
CA VAL A 72 -5.09 18.48 -21.86
C VAL A 72 -4.02 17.48 -21.44
N THR A 73 -3.74 17.42 -20.15
CA THR A 73 -2.78 16.47 -19.57
C THR A 73 -3.37 15.06 -19.51
N CYS A 74 -4.60 14.95 -19.02
CA CYS A 74 -5.37 13.71 -18.91
C CYS A 74 -6.86 14.00 -19.13
N TYR A 75 -7.54 13.18 -19.94
CA TYR A 75 -8.97 13.38 -20.24
C TYR A 75 -9.86 13.24 -18.99
N LEU A 76 -9.44 12.45 -18.00
CA LEU A 76 -10.17 12.26 -16.74
C LEU A 76 -10.20 13.56 -15.90
N ASN A 77 -9.16 14.38 -16.00
CA ASN A 77 -9.09 15.67 -15.31
C ASN A 77 -9.99 16.71 -15.99
N ALA A 78 -10.23 16.58 -17.30
CA ALA A 78 -11.22 17.41 -18.00
C ALA A 78 -12.66 17.15 -17.52
N VAL A 79 -12.93 15.96 -16.99
CA VAL A 79 -14.26 15.57 -16.48
C VAL A 79 -14.40 15.85 -14.99
N ASN A 80 -13.38 15.56 -14.18
CA ASN A 80 -13.49 15.61 -12.70
C ASN A 80 -12.73 16.77 -12.05
N GLY A 81 -12.00 17.58 -12.83
CA GLY A 81 -11.13 18.62 -12.32
C GLY A 81 -9.98 18.03 -11.49
N GLU A 82 -9.75 18.61 -10.31
CA GLU A 82 -8.74 18.12 -9.36
C GLU A 82 -9.28 17.02 -8.41
N SER A 83 -10.59 16.85 -8.33
CA SER A 83 -11.23 15.77 -7.58
C SER A 83 -11.32 14.53 -8.45
N TYR A 84 -11.20 13.32 -7.90
CA TYR A 84 -11.32 12.10 -8.70
C TYR A 84 -11.97 10.98 -7.87
N PRO A 85 -12.78 10.09 -8.48
CA PRO A 85 -13.27 8.89 -7.80
C PRO A 85 -12.08 8.06 -7.31
N GLY A 86 -11.93 7.93 -5.98
CA GLY A 86 -10.87 7.14 -5.38
C GLY A 86 -11.03 5.65 -5.66
N ILE A 87 -10.38 4.82 -4.85
CA ILE A 87 -10.55 3.35 -4.93
C ILE A 87 -11.93 2.86 -4.46
N TYR A 88 -12.69 3.75 -3.81
CA TYR A 88 -14.04 3.48 -3.30
C TYR A 88 -15.15 3.94 -4.26
N GLY A 89 -14.79 4.40 -5.46
CA GLY A 89 -15.72 5.01 -6.41
C GLY A 89 -16.20 6.39 -5.96
N ASP A 90 -17.41 6.75 -6.37
CA ASP A 90 -18.09 7.96 -5.90
C ASP A 90 -18.39 7.87 -4.39
N LEU A 91 -18.19 8.97 -3.67
CA LEU A 91 -18.44 9.04 -2.23
C LEU A 91 -19.94 8.91 -1.93
N LYS A 92 -20.43 7.69 -1.72
CA LYS A 92 -21.85 7.38 -1.42
C LYS A 92 -22.03 6.68 -0.06
N GLY A 93 -22.48 7.39 0.97
CA GLY A 93 -22.91 6.78 2.25
C GLY A 93 -21.80 6.50 3.29
N ASP A 94 -22.07 5.55 4.20
CA ASP A 94 -21.50 5.50 5.56
C ASP A 94 -20.83 4.16 5.94
N ILE A 95 -19.49 4.10 5.94
CA ILE A 95 -18.76 2.83 6.19
C ILE A 95 -17.43 3.07 6.95
N LEU A 96 -17.41 4.03 7.88
CA LEU A 96 -16.20 4.73 8.39
C LEU A 96 -15.65 5.75 7.38
N PRO A 97 -14.81 6.70 7.83
CA PRO A 97 -14.01 7.47 6.89
C PRO A 97 -13.23 6.50 6.01
N ARG A 98 -13.50 6.53 4.70
CA ARG A 98 -12.96 5.60 3.68
C ARG A 98 -11.50 5.89 3.39
N ASN A 99 -10.69 5.86 4.43
CA ASN A 99 -9.30 6.25 4.38
C ASN A 99 -8.46 4.98 4.46
N PRO A 100 -7.69 4.68 3.41
CA PRO A 100 -6.62 3.70 3.52
C PRO A 100 -5.65 4.11 4.62
N PHE A 101 -4.94 3.13 5.17
CA PHE A 101 -3.94 3.36 6.20
C PHE A 101 -2.73 2.44 6.05
N LEU A 102 -1.61 2.93 6.53
CA LEU A 102 -0.32 2.25 6.57
C LEU A 102 0.18 2.23 8.02
N VAL A 103 0.55 1.06 8.53
CA VAL A 103 1.30 0.93 9.78
C VAL A 103 2.77 0.83 9.40
N LEU A 104 3.56 1.76 9.94
CA LEU A 104 4.99 1.83 9.64
C LEU A 104 5.75 0.75 10.40
N GLU A 105 6.86 0.30 9.82
CA GLU A 105 7.84 -0.51 10.52
C GLU A 105 8.37 0.20 11.78
N GLU A 106 8.95 -0.57 12.69
CA GLU A 106 9.56 -0.01 13.89
C GLU A 106 10.70 0.95 13.55
N ASP A 107 10.89 1.96 14.41
CA ASP A 107 12.01 2.89 14.25
C ASP A 107 13.34 2.11 14.25
N PRO A 108 14.31 2.42 13.39
CA PRO A 108 15.61 1.76 13.40
C PRO A 108 16.31 1.78 14.77
N TYR A 109 16.04 2.79 15.60
CA TYR A 109 16.56 2.89 16.97
C TYR A 109 15.76 2.06 18.00
N ALA A 110 14.67 1.40 17.62
CA ALA A 110 13.81 0.65 18.54
C ALA A 110 14.52 -0.51 19.25
N GLN A 111 15.56 -1.08 18.62
CA GLN A 111 16.36 -2.17 19.20
C GLN A 111 17.58 -1.67 19.98
N THR A 112 17.79 -0.36 20.08
CA THR A 112 18.91 0.22 20.82
C THR A 112 18.61 0.29 22.33
N ILE A 113 19.64 0.61 23.12
CA ILE A 113 19.51 0.72 24.59
C ILE A 113 18.44 1.75 24.99
N ASN A 114 18.29 2.82 24.20
CA ASN A 114 17.35 3.92 24.44
C ASN A 114 16.44 4.10 23.21
N PRO A 115 15.38 3.28 23.07
CA PRO A 115 14.43 3.44 21.98
C PRO A 115 13.75 4.82 22.03
N PRO A 116 13.41 5.41 20.88
CA PRO A 116 12.80 6.73 20.85
C PRO A 116 11.39 6.69 21.46
N ASN A 117 11.09 7.68 22.30
CA ASN A 117 9.73 7.88 22.80
C ASN A 117 8.81 8.49 21.72
N GLN A 118 7.52 8.65 22.04
CA GLN A 118 6.52 9.22 21.13
C GLN A 118 6.95 10.58 20.54
N ALA A 119 7.45 11.50 21.38
CA ALA A 119 7.85 12.84 20.94
C ALA A 119 9.09 12.81 20.02
N GLN A 120 10.10 12.00 20.37
CA GLN A 120 11.32 11.83 19.58
C GLN A 120 11.04 11.19 18.22
N ARG A 121 10.24 10.11 18.19
CA ARG A 121 9.85 9.46 16.93
C ARG A 121 9.01 10.40 16.07
N THR A 122 8.10 11.16 16.67
CA THR A 122 7.31 12.18 15.95
C THR A 122 8.22 13.23 15.33
N ALA A 123 9.16 13.79 16.09
CA ALA A 123 10.08 14.81 15.59
C ALA A 123 10.91 14.30 14.40
N SER A 124 11.45 13.08 14.49
CA SER A 124 12.21 12.46 13.39
C SER A 124 11.34 12.30 12.14
N LEU A 125 10.13 11.74 12.27
CA LEU A 125 9.22 11.53 11.14
C LEU A 125 8.74 12.84 10.50
N VAL A 126 8.42 13.85 11.33
CA VAL A 126 8.03 15.19 10.85
C VAL A 126 9.19 15.81 10.07
N ASN A 127 10.41 15.81 10.61
CA ASN A 127 11.55 16.41 9.90
C ASN A 127 11.91 15.66 8.62
N SER A 128 11.88 14.32 8.61
CA SER A 128 12.05 13.54 7.38
C SER A 128 10.97 13.91 6.34
N THR A 129 9.73 14.11 6.79
CA THR A 129 8.63 14.59 5.94
C THR A 129 8.89 15.99 5.41
N LEU A 130 9.39 16.92 6.24
CA LEU A 130 9.72 18.28 5.81
C LEU A 130 10.85 18.29 4.78
N LYS A 131 11.88 17.45 4.92
CA LYS A 131 12.91 17.29 3.88
C LYS A 131 12.33 16.80 2.54
N PHE A 132 11.39 15.85 2.59
CA PHE A 132 10.66 15.41 1.41
C PHE A 132 9.87 16.56 0.78
N ILE A 133 9.12 17.32 1.58
CA ILE A 133 8.32 18.47 1.13
C ILE A 133 9.19 19.54 0.49
N VAL A 134 10.30 19.92 1.13
CA VAL A 134 11.23 20.92 0.57
C VAL A 134 11.84 20.40 -0.73
N SER A 135 12.31 19.15 -0.79
CA SER A 135 12.85 18.56 -2.03
C SER A 135 11.82 18.51 -3.16
N LEU A 136 10.56 18.21 -2.85
CA LEU A 136 9.44 18.23 -3.79
C LEU A 136 9.20 19.65 -4.33
N ARG A 137 9.11 20.64 -3.44
CA ARG A 137 8.85 22.05 -3.81
C ARG A 137 10.00 22.67 -4.59
N ASN A 138 11.24 22.32 -4.25
CA ASN A 138 12.45 22.75 -4.95
C ASN A 138 12.55 22.11 -6.36
N GLY A 139 11.72 21.11 -6.66
CA GLY A 139 11.80 20.36 -7.90
C GLY A 139 13.03 19.46 -7.99
N THR A 140 13.63 19.09 -6.85
CA THR A 140 14.88 18.32 -6.76
C THR A 140 14.67 16.86 -6.33
N LEU A 141 13.44 16.49 -5.96
CA LEU A 141 13.08 15.09 -5.73
C LEU A 141 13.32 14.26 -6.99
N LYS A 142 13.96 13.09 -6.83
CA LYS A 142 14.30 12.18 -7.93
C LYS A 142 13.01 11.73 -8.65
N PRO A 143 12.93 11.82 -9.99
CA PRO A 143 11.81 11.28 -10.75
C PRO A 143 11.63 9.79 -10.52
N ASP A 144 10.38 9.36 -10.38
CA ASP A 144 10.05 7.94 -10.27
C ASP A 144 10.23 7.24 -11.61
N MET A 145 10.78 6.03 -11.53
CA MET A 145 11.08 5.17 -12.67
C MET A 145 10.61 3.76 -12.37
N THR A 146 10.17 3.02 -13.38
CA THR A 146 9.89 1.59 -13.24
C THR A 146 11.18 0.82 -12.91
N PRO A 147 11.21 -0.09 -11.93
CA PRO A 147 12.43 -0.78 -11.52
C PRO A 147 13.15 -1.57 -12.62
N LYS A 148 12.40 -2.24 -13.51
CA LYS A 148 12.97 -3.12 -14.53
C LYS A 148 13.31 -2.41 -15.84
N SER A 149 12.36 -1.64 -16.38
CA SER A 149 12.51 -0.99 -17.69
C SER A 149 13.08 0.42 -17.62
N GLY A 150 13.23 1.00 -16.41
CA GLY A 150 13.72 2.37 -16.25
C GLY A 150 12.85 3.45 -16.90
N SER A 151 11.58 3.14 -17.22
CA SER A 151 10.64 4.07 -17.83
C SER A 151 10.13 5.09 -16.81
N PRO A 152 9.99 6.38 -17.18
CA PRO A 152 9.52 7.42 -16.27
C PRO A 152 8.05 7.24 -15.91
N LEU A 153 7.69 7.73 -14.72
CA LEU A 153 6.33 7.81 -14.22
C LEU A 153 5.95 9.28 -13.96
N THR A 154 4.68 9.61 -14.09
CA THR A 154 4.18 10.95 -13.78
C THR A 154 4.46 11.29 -12.31
N MET A 155 4.91 12.53 -12.08
CA MET A 155 5.15 13.08 -10.75
C MET A 155 4.04 14.07 -10.33
N LYS A 156 2.97 14.23 -11.12
CA LYS A 156 1.88 15.17 -10.80
C LYS A 156 1.07 14.78 -9.58
N CYS A 157 0.95 13.48 -9.29
CA CYS A 157 0.24 12.97 -8.11
C CYS A 157 0.81 13.49 -6.77
N TYR A 158 2.09 13.88 -6.72
CA TYR A 158 2.73 14.41 -5.52
C TYR A 158 2.23 15.81 -5.12
N MET A 159 1.71 16.58 -6.08
CA MET A 159 1.29 17.97 -5.85
C MET A 159 0.09 18.09 -4.91
N ASN A 160 -0.66 17.00 -4.73
CA ASN A 160 -1.81 16.95 -3.82
C ASN A 160 -1.50 16.28 -2.47
N LEU A 161 -0.25 15.87 -2.19
CA LEU A 161 0.08 15.19 -0.93
C LEU A 161 0.05 16.12 0.30
N PHE A 162 0.50 17.37 0.14
CA PHE A 162 0.71 18.29 1.25
C PHE A 162 0.04 19.63 1.00
N GLY A 163 -0.48 20.26 2.06
CA GLY A 163 -1.20 21.54 1.96
C GLY A 163 -2.59 21.42 1.31
N THR A 164 -3.12 20.21 1.25
CA THR A 164 -4.44 19.89 0.67
C THR A 164 -5.36 19.27 1.72
N THR A 165 -6.66 19.51 1.59
CA THR A 165 -7.71 18.79 2.34
C THR A 165 -8.95 18.64 1.48
N ARG A 166 -9.71 17.57 1.69
CA ARG A 166 -11.05 17.43 1.12
C ARG A 166 -11.99 18.41 1.81
N VAL A 167 -12.87 19.07 1.04
CA VAL A 167 -13.97 19.88 1.58
C VAL A 167 -15.25 19.66 0.76
N PRO A 168 -16.44 19.85 1.37
CA PRO A 168 -17.67 19.95 0.62
C PRO A 168 -17.65 21.14 -0.34
N ASP A 169 -18.04 20.93 -1.60
CA ASP A 169 -18.24 22.02 -2.55
C ASP A 169 -19.35 22.97 -2.07
N GLU A 170 -19.11 24.27 -2.17
CA GLU A 170 -20.07 25.34 -1.82
C GLU A 170 -21.13 25.54 -2.92
N SER A 171 -20.95 24.96 -4.13
CA SER A 171 -21.92 25.00 -5.23
C SER A 171 -23.28 24.37 -4.86
N GLN A 172 -24.34 24.70 -5.63
CA GLN A 172 -25.68 24.14 -5.44
C GLN A 172 -25.80 22.68 -5.89
N GLU A 173 -24.75 22.08 -6.45
CA GLU A 173 -24.76 20.67 -6.82
C GLU A 173 -24.76 19.78 -5.56
N TYR A 174 -25.75 18.90 -5.48
CA TYR A 174 -25.82 17.91 -4.40
C TYR A 174 -24.70 16.88 -4.56
N HIS A 175 -23.95 16.59 -3.48
CA HIS A 175 -22.92 15.54 -3.39
C HIS A 175 -21.58 15.78 -4.14
N HIS A 176 -21.11 17.03 -4.27
CA HIS A 176 -19.80 17.32 -4.87
C HIS A 176 -18.71 17.64 -3.81
N ILE A 177 -17.55 17.00 -3.87
CA ILE A 177 -16.38 17.35 -3.05
C ILE A 177 -15.37 18.18 -3.85
N THR A 178 -14.63 19.05 -3.21
CA THR A 178 -13.50 19.74 -3.82
C THR A 178 -12.27 19.66 -2.92
N ILE A 179 -11.12 20.06 -3.45
CA ILE A 179 -9.86 20.09 -2.71
C ILE A 179 -9.56 21.54 -2.35
N ALA A 180 -9.52 21.83 -1.05
CA ALA A 180 -9.05 23.12 -0.56
C ALA A 180 -7.51 23.08 -0.42
N LYS A 181 -6.86 24.12 -0.94
CA LYS A 181 -5.42 24.37 -0.84
C LYS A 181 -5.12 25.84 -1.09
N TYR A 182 -3.93 26.31 -0.71
CA TYR A 182 -3.47 27.66 -1.08
C TYR A 182 -3.37 27.83 -2.60
N LYS A 183 -3.51 29.08 -3.05
CA LYS A 183 -3.24 29.46 -4.45
C LYS A 183 -1.82 29.07 -4.87
N HIS A 184 -0.85 29.31 -3.98
CA HIS A 184 0.52 28.90 -4.17
C HIS A 184 0.90 27.85 -3.12
N PHE A 185 1.37 26.67 -3.55
CA PHE A 185 1.67 25.56 -2.64
C PHE A 185 2.74 25.91 -1.58
N ASN A 186 3.68 26.82 -1.90
CA ASN A 186 4.69 27.33 -0.95
C ASN A 186 4.11 28.12 0.25
N ASP A 187 2.86 28.56 0.19
CA ASP A 187 2.26 29.34 1.28
C ASP A 187 1.86 28.45 2.47
N SER A 188 1.66 27.15 2.25
CA SER A 188 1.47 26.18 3.35
C SER A 188 2.82 25.90 4.02
N ARG A 189 2.97 26.32 5.28
CA ARG A 189 4.24 26.26 6.02
C ARG A 189 4.15 25.69 7.44
N HIS A 190 2.95 25.37 7.91
CA HIS A 190 2.72 24.88 9.27
C HIS A 190 2.17 23.47 9.28
N VAL A 191 2.38 22.77 10.40
CA VAL A 191 1.78 21.46 10.70
C VAL A 191 0.71 21.65 11.76
N LEU A 192 -0.37 20.88 11.65
CA LEU A 192 -1.42 20.80 12.67
C LEU A 192 -1.16 19.59 13.56
N PHE A 193 -0.99 19.80 14.86
CA PHE A 193 -0.94 18.74 15.86
C PHE A 193 -2.33 18.59 16.52
N ILE A 194 -2.81 17.35 16.61
CA ILE A 194 -4.02 17.00 17.37
C ILE A 194 -3.62 16.03 18.48
N CYS A 195 -3.89 16.41 19.73
CA CYS A 195 -3.59 15.60 20.90
C CYS A 195 -4.70 15.79 21.95
N ASN A 196 -5.35 14.71 22.39
CA ASN A 196 -6.46 14.77 23.35
C ASN A 196 -7.55 15.81 22.93
N ASN A 197 -7.95 15.78 21.65
CA ASN A 197 -8.87 16.74 21.03
C ASN A 197 -8.48 18.22 21.12
N GLN A 198 -7.24 18.52 21.48
CA GLN A 198 -6.68 19.87 21.43
C GLN A 198 -5.89 20.03 20.13
N TYR A 199 -5.99 21.23 19.54
CA TYR A 199 -5.43 21.53 18.22
C TYR A 199 -4.32 22.56 18.37
N TYR A 200 -3.16 22.30 17.79
CA TYR A 200 -2.01 23.20 17.83
C TYR A 200 -1.43 23.37 16.44
N THR A 201 -1.06 24.59 16.06
CA THR A 201 -0.31 24.87 14.84
C THR A 201 1.13 25.22 15.18
N LEU A 202 2.07 24.68 14.43
CA LEU A 202 3.48 25.06 14.49
C LEU A 202 3.95 25.41 13.08
N GLU A 203 4.47 26.61 12.89
CA GLU A 203 5.14 26.98 11.63
C GLU A 203 6.49 26.26 11.57
N VAL A 204 6.70 25.43 10.54
CA VAL A 204 7.86 24.51 10.45
C VAL A 204 8.75 24.79 9.25
N LEU A 205 8.28 25.61 8.30
CA LEU A 205 9.06 26.11 7.17
C LEU A 205 9.18 27.63 7.22
N THR A 206 10.35 28.16 6.85
CA THR A 206 10.54 29.61 6.68
C THR A 206 9.71 30.14 5.51
N PRO A 207 9.38 31.45 5.47
CA PRO A 207 8.92 32.09 4.25
C PRO A 207 9.86 31.80 3.07
N CYS A 208 9.29 31.70 1.87
CA CYS A 208 10.07 31.46 0.67
C CYS A 208 10.75 32.76 0.22
N GLU A 209 12.08 32.73 0.01
CA GLU A 209 12.84 33.92 -0.41
C GLU A 209 12.60 34.33 -1.87
N ASP A 210 12.45 33.36 -2.79
CA ASP A 210 12.15 33.61 -4.21
C ASP A 210 11.14 32.57 -4.72
N VAL A 211 9.89 33.00 -4.92
CA VAL A 211 8.80 32.14 -5.40
C VAL A 211 8.98 31.76 -6.86
N ASN A 212 9.70 32.58 -7.65
CA ASN A 212 9.84 32.42 -9.10
C ASN A 212 11.12 31.66 -9.52
N LYS A 213 12.09 31.47 -8.61
CA LYS A 213 13.31 30.70 -8.85
C LYS A 213 13.60 29.74 -7.69
N ASN A 214 13.35 28.45 -7.91
CA ASN A 214 13.65 27.33 -7.00
C ASN A 214 13.35 27.68 -5.53
N PRO A 215 12.11 27.52 -5.06
CA PRO A 215 11.70 28.03 -3.76
C PRO A 215 12.61 27.50 -2.67
N LYS A 216 13.22 28.36 -1.85
CA LYS A 216 14.16 27.93 -0.81
C LYS A 216 13.53 28.06 0.56
N HIS A 217 12.74 27.07 0.94
CA HIS A 217 12.34 26.93 2.34
C HIS A 217 13.50 26.34 3.15
N GLN A 218 13.72 26.87 4.34
CA GLN A 218 14.50 26.19 5.38
C GLN A 218 13.54 25.59 6.42
N ILE A 219 14.01 24.56 7.13
CA ILE A 219 13.26 23.92 8.20
C ILE A 219 13.62 24.59 9.53
N TRP A 220 12.61 25.03 10.30
CA TRP A 220 12.85 25.79 11.53
C TRP A 220 13.54 24.98 12.64
N PHE A 221 13.18 23.70 12.78
CA PHE A 221 13.57 22.86 13.92
C PHE A 221 14.22 21.57 13.46
N ASN A 222 15.39 21.24 14.00
CA ASN A 222 15.96 19.89 13.86
C ASN A 222 15.31 18.91 14.87
N ASP A 223 15.66 17.62 14.81
CA ASP A 223 15.02 16.57 15.61
C ASP A 223 15.13 16.84 17.13
N ALA A 224 16.28 17.36 17.58
CA ALA A 224 16.54 17.66 18.99
C ALA A 224 15.79 18.89 19.51
N GLU A 225 15.45 19.83 18.62
CA GLU A 225 14.66 21.03 18.94
C GLU A 225 13.16 20.76 18.86
N LEU A 226 12.72 19.96 17.89
CA LEU A 226 11.31 19.66 17.68
C LEU A 226 10.76 18.68 18.73
N ALA A 227 11.56 17.71 19.20
CA ALA A 227 11.10 16.72 20.17
C ALA A 227 10.61 17.35 21.50
N PRO A 228 11.32 18.31 22.12
CA PRO A 228 10.81 19.05 23.28
C PRO A 228 9.50 19.80 23.01
N ILE A 229 9.34 20.42 21.83
CA ILE A 229 8.10 21.13 21.45
C ILE A 229 6.92 20.16 21.37
N VAL A 230 7.13 18.99 20.75
CA VAL A 230 6.12 17.93 20.70
C VAL A 230 5.80 17.41 22.09
N GLN A 231 6.80 17.22 22.94
CA GLN A 231 6.58 16.79 24.33
C GLN A 231 5.79 17.83 25.14
N GLU A 232 6.03 19.13 24.90
CA GLU A 232 5.27 20.20 25.53
C GLU A 232 3.80 20.19 25.10
N ILE A 233 3.51 19.96 23.81
CA ILE A 233 2.14 19.78 23.32
C ILE A 233 1.45 18.59 24.02
N ILE A 234 2.16 17.47 24.18
CA ILE A 234 1.66 16.30 24.91
C ILE A 234 1.37 16.66 26.38
N ASN A 235 2.29 17.36 27.05
CA ASN A 235 2.15 17.73 28.45
C ASN A 235 0.98 18.70 28.66
N GLN A 236 0.85 19.72 27.81
CA GLN A 236 -0.22 20.72 27.88
C GLN A 236 -1.59 20.10 27.62
N SER A 237 -1.72 19.31 26.56
CA SER A 237 -2.99 18.64 26.23
C SER A 237 -3.43 17.61 27.30
N SER A 238 -2.48 17.05 28.05
CA SER A 238 -2.75 16.14 29.17
C SER A 238 -3.29 16.85 30.43
N GLN A 239 -3.15 18.18 30.52
CA GLN A 239 -3.74 18.95 31.63
C GLN A 239 -5.24 19.19 31.45
N VAL A 240 -5.76 19.02 30.24
CA VAL A 240 -7.19 19.16 29.94
C VAL A 240 -7.92 17.88 30.36
N ASP A 241 -8.95 18.03 31.21
CA ASP A 241 -9.76 16.88 31.63
C ASP A 241 -10.46 16.22 30.45
N GLN A 242 -10.72 14.90 30.55
CA GLN A 242 -11.24 14.14 29.41
C GLN A 242 -12.62 14.61 28.93
N ILE A 243 -13.46 15.14 29.82
CA ILE A 243 -14.81 15.58 29.46
C ILE A 243 -14.72 16.87 28.63
N THR A 244 -13.93 17.84 29.10
CA THR A 244 -13.64 19.06 28.34
C THR A 244 -12.96 18.75 27.01
N ALA A 245 -12.03 17.78 27.00
CA ALA A 245 -11.37 17.34 25.78
C ALA A 245 -12.37 16.77 24.75
N VAL A 246 -13.26 15.85 25.14
CA VAL A 246 -14.26 15.28 24.22
C VAL A 246 -15.20 16.33 23.65
N ASN A 247 -15.58 17.35 24.43
CA ASN A 247 -16.38 18.47 23.93
C ASN A 247 -15.67 19.26 22.81
N ASN A 248 -14.36 19.11 22.66
CA ASN A 248 -13.56 19.66 21.56
C ASN A 248 -13.30 18.65 20.41
N GLY A 249 -14.06 17.55 20.34
CA GLY A 249 -13.96 16.49 19.32
C GLY A 249 -14.45 16.89 17.92
N ILE A 250 -14.10 18.09 17.43
CA ILE A 250 -14.55 18.66 16.14
C ILE A 250 -14.24 17.72 14.96
N GLY A 251 -13.12 17.01 15.04
CA GLY A 251 -12.73 15.98 14.08
C GLY A 251 -13.79 14.93 13.77
N ALA A 252 -14.67 14.61 14.73
CA ALA A 252 -15.76 13.66 14.52
C ALA A 252 -16.73 14.11 13.40
N ILE A 253 -16.89 15.42 13.20
CA ILE A 253 -17.78 15.97 12.17
C ILE A 253 -17.30 15.56 10.75
N THR A 254 -15.99 15.40 10.53
CA THR A 254 -15.47 14.99 9.21
C THR A 254 -15.79 13.53 8.85
N THR A 255 -16.47 12.80 9.74
CA THR A 255 -16.92 11.41 9.54
C THR A 255 -18.40 11.31 9.14
N GLN A 256 -19.11 12.44 9.15
CA GLN A 256 -20.52 12.51 8.80
C GLN A 256 -20.77 12.25 7.31
N THR A 257 -22.03 11.95 6.96
CA THR A 257 -22.43 11.96 5.55
C THR A 257 -22.19 13.34 4.96
N TYR A 258 -21.96 13.40 3.65
CA TYR A 258 -21.63 14.63 2.95
C TYR A 258 -22.59 15.81 3.25
N GLY A 259 -23.90 15.56 3.28
CA GLY A 259 -24.89 16.63 3.54
C GLY A 259 -24.79 17.22 4.94
N TYR A 260 -24.61 16.36 5.96
CA TYR A 260 -24.39 16.81 7.33
C TYR A 260 -23.03 17.45 7.51
N TRP A 261 -21.98 16.92 6.88
CA TRP A 261 -20.66 17.53 6.90
C TRP A 261 -20.69 18.94 6.28
N LYS A 262 -21.29 19.10 5.10
CA LYS A 262 -21.46 20.42 4.44
C LYS A 262 -22.13 21.43 5.39
N SER A 263 -23.24 21.02 6.01
CA SER A 263 -23.98 21.87 6.94
C SER A 263 -23.18 22.21 8.20
N ALA A 264 -22.52 21.22 8.80
CA ALA A 264 -21.73 21.40 10.01
C ALA A 264 -20.45 22.21 9.77
N ARG A 265 -19.83 22.10 8.59
CA ARG A 265 -18.69 22.93 8.20
C ARG A 265 -19.08 24.40 8.04
N VAL A 266 -20.29 24.68 7.51
CA VAL A 266 -20.84 26.05 7.47
C VAL A 266 -21.00 26.60 8.89
N GLU A 267 -21.56 25.81 9.81
CA GLU A 267 -21.70 26.21 11.22
C GLU A 267 -20.33 26.48 11.87
N LEU A 268 -19.36 25.57 11.70
CA LEU A 268 -17.99 25.73 12.21
C LEU A 268 -17.33 27.01 11.68
N LYS A 269 -17.56 27.37 10.41
CA LYS A 269 -16.99 28.57 9.77
C LYS A 269 -17.54 29.88 10.37
N LYS A 270 -18.77 29.91 10.91
CA LYS A 270 -19.39 31.14 11.45
C LYS A 270 -18.57 31.79 12.54
N THR A 271 -18.07 31.00 13.50
CA THR A 271 -17.30 31.49 14.66
C THR A 271 -15.81 31.19 14.55
N ASN A 272 -15.41 30.21 13.73
CA ASN A 272 -14.03 29.69 13.69
C ASN A 272 -13.37 29.74 12.31
N SER A 273 -13.81 30.63 11.41
CA SER A 273 -13.29 30.69 10.03
C SER A 273 -11.76 30.70 9.93
N LYS A 274 -11.06 31.47 10.77
CA LYS A 274 -9.59 31.55 10.76
C LYS A 274 -8.91 30.27 11.22
N TYR A 275 -9.50 29.57 12.20
CA TYR A 275 -8.96 28.31 12.69
C TYR A 275 -9.24 27.17 11.74
N LEU A 276 -10.41 27.14 11.10
CA LEU A 276 -10.71 26.20 10.03
C LEU A 276 -9.77 26.41 8.83
N GLU A 277 -9.51 27.67 8.44
CA GLU A 277 -8.50 27.97 7.42
C GLU A 277 -7.12 27.45 7.83
N ALA A 278 -6.70 27.62 9.08
CA ALA A 278 -5.44 27.07 9.57
C ALA A 278 -5.40 25.53 9.52
N VAL A 279 -6.51 24.84 9.78
CA VAL A 279 -6.62 23.38 9.64
C VAL A 279 -6.49 22.96 8.17
N ASP A 280 -7.27 23.59 7.29
CA ASP A 280 -7.30 23.27 5.86
C ASP A 280 -5.92 23.47 5.20
N ASN A 281 -5.25 24.57 5.59
CA ASN A 281 -4.00 25.02 5.02
C ASN A 281 -2.75 24.37 5.60
N ALA A 282 -2.88 23.51 6.62
CA ALA A 282 -1.74 22.80 7.20
C ALA A 282 -1.07 21.90 6.15
N LEU A 283 0.23 21.67 6.25
CA LEU A 283 0.97 20.75 5.37
C LEU A 283 0.37 19.34 5.47
N PHE A 284 0.25 18.84 6.69
CA PHE A 284 -0.39 17.59 7.07
C PHE A 284 -0.77 17.67 8.55
N VAL A 285 -1.50 16.67 9.05
CA VAL A 285 -1.86 16.56 10.46
C VAL A 285 -0.95 15.56 11.15
N VAL A 286 -0.47 15.89 12.34
CA VAL A 286 0.19 14.97 13.26
C VAL A 286 -0.76 14.69 14.41
N VAL A 287 -1.08 13.42 14.61
CA VAL A 287 -1.97 12.95 15.66
C VAL A 287 -1.14 12.25 16.73
N LEU A 288 -1.18 12.80 17.93
CA LEU A 288 -0.47 12.28 19.09
C LEU A 288 -1.45 11.48 19.95
N ASP A 289 -1.48 10.17 19.75
CA ASP A 289 -2.38 9.27 20.47
C ASP A 289 -1.75 8.81 21.79
N THR A 290 -1.89 9.64 22.82
CA THR A 290 -1.37 9.36 24.17
C THR A 290 -2.18 8.28 24.91
N SER A 291 -3.40 8.01 24.44
CA SER A 291 -4.35 7.11 25.11
C SER A 291 -4.17 5.63 24.80
N SER A 292 -3.39 5.31 23.76
CA SER A 292 -3.30 3.97 23.17
C SER A 292 -1.85 3.49 23.10
N ALA A 293 -1.62 2.22 23.40
CA ALA A 293 -0.32 1.55 23.29
C ALA A 293 -0.46 0.16 22.62
N PRO A 294 -0.80 0.10 21.33
CA PRO A 294 -1.11 -1.15 20.63
C PRO A 294 0.12 -2.07 20.55
N LYS A 295 -0.08 -3.36 20.82
CA LYS A 295 0.97 -4.39 20.81
C LYS A 295 0.78 -5.40 19.68
N THR A 296 -0.43 -5.89 19.49
CA THR A 296 -0.74 -6.88 18.44
C THR A 296 -0.98 -6.20 17.09
N ASP A 297 -0.81 -6.94 15.99
CA ASP A 297 -1.09 -6.40 14.64
C ASP A 297 -2.54 -5.96 14.49
N GLN A 298 -3.47 -6.64 15.16
CA GLN A 298 -4.88 -6.28 15.18
C GLN A 298 -5.10 -4.93 15.91
N GLU A 299 -4.50 -4.75 17.08
CA GLU A 299 -4.57 -3.48 17.83
C GLU A 299 -3.90 -2.34 17.05
N LYS A 300 -2.73 -2.59 16.44
CA LYS A 300 -2.03 -1.60 15.61
C LYS A 300 -2.92 -1.15 14.44
N THR A 301 -3.57 -2.10 13.78
CA THR A 301 -4.51 -1.84 12.68
C THR A 301 -5.67 -0.95 13.11
N GLN A 302 -6.35 -1.28 14.22
CA GLN A 302 -7.49 -0.52 14.73
C GLN A 302 -7.09 0.90 15.17
N VAL A 303 -6.02 1.01 15.97
CA VAL A 303 -5.58 2.31 16.51
C VAL A 303 -5.08 3.25 15.42
N ILE A 304 -4.32 2.75 14.44
CA ILE A 304 -3.85 3.56 13.33
C ILE A 304 -4.98 3.94 12.39
N SER A 305 -5.85 3.01 12.00
CA SER A 305 -6.91 3.28 11.03
C SER A 305 -7.93 4.31 11.54
N HIS A 306 -8.36 4.20 12.79
CA HIS A 306 -9.43 5.05 13.31
C HIS A 306 -9.31 5.44 14.78
N GLY A 307 -8.33 4.95 15.53
CA GLY A 307 -8.17 5.26 16.97
C GLY A 307 -9.09 4.43 17.87
N THR A 308 -9.12 4.76 19.16
CA THR A 308 -9.91 4.04 20.16
C THR A 308 -11.28 4.67 20.38
N SER A 309 -12.25 3.83 20.77
CA SER A 309 -13.61 4.19 21.17
C SER A 309 -13.93 3.42 22.45
N ARG A 310 -14.11 4.12 23.57
CA ARG A 310 -14.47 3.54 24.88
C ARG A 310 -15.30 4.51 25.70
N LEU A 311 -16.09 4.00 26.64
CA LEU A 311 -16.76 4.86 27.61
C LEU A 311 -15.80 5.30 28.72
N TYR A 312 -15.95 6.54 29.18
CA TYR A 312 -15.24 7.02 30.35
C TYR A 312 -15.83 6.36 31.61
N GLU A 313 -14.96 5.79 32.44
CA GLU A 313 -15.33 4.90 33.53
C GLU A 313 -16.39 5.53 34.46
N GLY A 314 -17.48 4.80 34.69
CA GLY A 314 -18.59 5.27 35.53
C GLY A 314 -19.50 6.32 34.89
N THR A 315 -19.35 6.62 33.59
CA THR A 315 -20.18 7.59 32.86
C THR A 315 -20.66 7.02 31.51
N ASN A 316 -21.58 7.75 30.86
CA ASN A 316 -22.00 7.47 29.48
C ASN A 316 -21.27 8.34 28.45
N ILE A 317 -20.16 8.98 28.85
CA ILE A 317 -19.40 9.86 27.96
C ILE A 317 -18.45 9.00 27.13
N GLN A 318 -18.58 9.08 25.83
CA GLN A 318 -17.69 8.43 24.90
C GLN A 318 -16.34 9.18 24.85
N VAL A 319 -15.26 8.45 25.09
CA VAL A 319 -13.88 8.94 24.98
C VAL A 319 -13.09 8.07 24.01
N GLY A 320 -11.91 8.53 23.67
CA GLY A 320 -10.96 7.78 22.84
C GLY A 320 -10.46 8.59 21.67
N SER A 321 -9.39 8.11 21.08
CA SER A 321 -8.61 8.88 20.12
C SER A 321 -9.28 9.00 18.75
N CYS A 322 -10.36 8.27 18.47
CA CYS A 322 -11.11 8.40 17.21
C CYS A 322 -11.69 9.81 16.97
N THR A 323 -11.95 10.57 18.04
CA THR A 323 -12.39 11.97 17.94
C THR A 323 -11.23 12.95 17.73
N SER A 324 -10.00 12.52 18.01
CA SER A 324 -8.75 13.29 17.85
C SER A 324 -8.13 13.06 16.48
N ARG A 325 -8.92 13.24 15.41
CA ARG A 325 -8.53 12.98 14.01
C ARG A 325 -9.11 14.07 13.10
N TRP A 326 -8.57 14.22 11.91
CA TRP A 326 -9.16 15.04 10.84
C TRP A 326 -9.17 14.25 9.54
N TYR A 327 -10.25 13.51 9.31
CA TYR A 327 -10.29 12.46 8.28
C TYR A 327 -10.30 12.98 6.83
N ASP A 328 -10.50 14.29 6.63
CA ASP A 328 -10.41 14.90 5.30
C ASP A 328 -8.96 15.15 4.82
N LYS A 329 -7.94 14.82 5.64
CA LYS A 329 -6.54 15.19 5.39
C LYS A 329 -5.57 14.01 5.56
N LEU A 330 -4.35 14.17 5.02
CA LEU A 330 -3.21 13.30 5.34
C LEU A 330 -2.84 13.45 6.83
N GLN A 331 -2.84 12.34 7.55
CA GLN A 331 -2.58 12.26 8.98
C GLN A 331 -1.44 11.30 9.26
N MET A 332 -0.46 11.75 10.03
CA MET A 332 0.57 10.91 10.65
C MET A 332 0.16 10.66 12.11
N VAL A 333 -0.12 9.40 12.45
CA VAL A 333 -0.53 9.00 13.80
C VAL A 333 0.66 8.39 14.52
N VAL A 334 0.97 8.86 15.72
CA VAL A 334 2.02 8.29 16.58
C VAL A 334 1.43 8.03 17.97
N THR A 335 1.51 6.79 18.44
CA THR A 335 0.96 6.33 19.72
C THR A 335 1.94 6.53 20.89
N SER A 336 1.48 6.35 22.13
CA SER A 336 2.33 6.53 23.32
C SER A 336 3.52 5.55 23.40
N ASN A 337 3.36 4.34 22.86
CA ASN A 337 4.46 3.38 22.68
C ASN A 337 5.20 3.54 21.34
N ALA A 338 5.10 4.72 20.74
CA ALA A 338 5.76 5.10 19.49
C ALA A 338 5.41 4.22 18.29
N VAL A 339 4.29 3.48 18.26
CA VAL A 339 3.79 2.90 17.00
C VAL A 339 3.34 4.05 16.09
N ALA A 340 3.76 4.02 14.83
CA ALA A 340 3.46 5.07 13.89
C ALA A 340 2.71 4.52 12.67
N GLY A 341 1.86 5.36 12.09
CA GLY A 341 1.11 5.05 10.90
C GLY A 341 0.68 6.30 10.14
N VAL A 342 0.21 6.11 8.92
CA VAL A 342 -0.32 7.18 8.07
C VAL A 342 -1.71 6.80 7.58
N VAL A 343 -2.62 7.76 7.64
CA VAL A 343 -4.01 7.66 7.17
C VAL A 343 -4.23 8.81 6.19
N TRP A 344 -4.86 8.54 5.05
CA TRP A 344 -5.09 9.59 4.05
C TRP A 344 -6.46 9.50 3.40
N GLU A 345 -6.90 10.63 2.87
CA GLU A 345 -8.12 10.74 2.09
C GLU A 345 -7.83 10.31 0.64
N SER A 346 -8.53 9.29 0.15
CA SER A 346 -8.18 8.62 -1.10
C SER A 346 -8.75 9.26 -2.38
N SER A 347 -9.68 10.22 -2.27
CA SER A 347 -10.22 10.95 -3.44
C SER A 347 -9.25 11.99 -3.99
N SER A 348 -8.36 12.50 -3.13
CA SER A 348 -7.40 13.56 -3.47
C SER A 348 -5.97 13.03 -3.69
N MET A 349 -5.59 11.94 -3.02
CA MET A 349 -4.21 11.46 -2.94
C MET A 349 -4.01 10.09 -3.61
N ASP A 350 -2.86 9.93 -4.27
CA ASP A 350 -2.47 8.68 -4.93
C ASP A 350 -1.69 7.79 -3.97
N SER A 351 -2.12 6.54 -3.81
CA SER A 351 -1.46 5.60 -2.92
C SER A 351 -0.01 5.29 -3.34
N THR A 352 0.36 5.39 -4.63
CA THR A 352 1.77 5.22 -5.06
C THR A 352 2.66 6.33 -4.54
N ALA A 353 2.14 7.56 -4.50
CA ALA A 353 2.87 8.74 -4.05
C ALA A 353 3.01 8.71 -2.52
N ILE A 354 1.98 8.26 -1.81
CA ILE A 354 2.05 7.96 -0.38
C ILE A 354 3.11 6.89 -0.12
N LEU A 355 3.14 5.80 -0.89
CA LEU A 355 4.12 4.73 -0.69
C LEU A 355 5.56 5.21 -0.89
N ARG A 356 5.84 6.02 -1.93
CA ARG A 356 7.14 6.68 -2.11
C ARG A 356 7.51 7.52 -0.90
N PHE A 357 6.59 8.40 -0.51
CA PHE A 357 6.78 9.30 0.62
C PHE A 357 7.17 8.53 1.89
N ILE A 358 6.43 7.47 2.23
CA ILE A 358 6.72 6.62 3.40
C ILE A 358 8.06 5.90 3.27
N SER A 359 8.39 5.37 2.09
CA SER A 359 9.67 4.72 1.83
C SER A 359 10.85 5.68 2.09
N ASP A 360 10.74 6.90 1.59
CA ASP A 360 11.79 7.91 1.66
C ASP A 360 12.01 8.40 3.10
N ILE A 361 10.94 8.68 3.85
CA ILE A 361 11.09 9.11 5.25
C ILE A 361 11.65 8.01 6.14
N TYR A 362 11.31 6.74 5.87
CA TYR A 362 11.86 5.61 6.60
C TYR A 362 13.33 5.40 6.26
N THR A 363 13.69 5.54 4.98
CA THR A 363 15.09 5.47 4.53
C THR A 363 15.92 6.58 5.15
N ASP A 364 15.39 7.81 5.28
CA ASP A 364 16.07 8.89 6.00
C ASP A 364 16.36 8.49 7.46
N SER A 365 15.42 7.85 8.15
CA SER A 365 15.63 7.37 9.52
C SER A 365 16.74 6.32 9.61
N ILE A 366 16.83 5.39 8.64
CA ILE A 366 17.93 4.42 8.56
C ILE A 366 19.26 5.13 8.30
N LEU A 367 19.29 6.10 7.38
CA LEU A 367 20.50 6.87 7.08
C LEU A 367 20.96 7.73 8.26
N LYS A 368 20.04 8.29 9.05
CA LYS A 368 20.36 8.98 10.31
C LYS A 368 21.05 8.03 11.29
N LEU A 369 20.56 6.80 11.44
CA LEU A 369 21.21 5.76 12.25
C LEU A 369 22.62 5.44 11.73
N ALA A 370 22.75 5.17 10.43
CA ALA A 370 24.03 4.87 9.81
C ALA A 370 25.04 6.03 9.98
N ARG A 371 24.59 7.28 9.87
CA ARG A 371 25.42 8.47 10.10
C ARG A 371 25.91 8.55 11.55
N ASN A 372 25.06 8.25 12.52
CA ASN A 372 25.46 8.27 13.92
C ASN A 372 26.49 7.18 14.26
N ILE A 373 26.50 6.07 13.52
CA ILE A 373 27.45 4.95 13.73
C ILE A 373 28.75 5.17 12.94
N ASN A 374 28.64 5.49 11.64
CA ASN A 374 29.77 5.47 10.70
C ASN A 374 30.29 6.87 10.32
N GLY A 375 29.61 7.94 10.70
CA GLY A 375 29.98 9.33 10.34
C GLY A 375 29.78 9.69 8.86
N ALA A 376 29.23 8.79 8.04
CA ALA A 376 28.99 9.04 6.62
C ALA A 376 27.80 9.99 6.41
N GLU A 377 28.04 11.11 5.72
CA GLU A 377 27.00 12.09 5.37
C GLU A 377 26.30 11.72 4.06
N ASN A 378 25.53 10.64 4.09
CA ASN A 378 24.65 10.29 2.97
C ASN A 378 23.23 10.79 3.25
N THR A 379 22.62 11.47 2.28
CA THR A 379 21.20 11.84 2.28
C THR A 379 20.55 11.41 0.98
N LEU A 380 19.27 11.01 1.06
CA LEU A 380 18.45 10.76 -0.13
C LEU A 380 17.76 12.03 -0.67
N PHE A 381 17.76 13.10 0.12
CA PHE A 381 17.09 14.36 -0.19
C PHE A 381 18.06 15.37 -0.77
N ASP A 382 17.53 16.52 -1.18
CA ASP A 382 18.34 17.63 -1.68
C ASP A 382 19.33 18.10 -0.61
N GLU A 383 20.62 18.09 -0.95
CA GLU A 383 21.74 18.53 -0.08
C GLU A 383 21.59 20.00 0.33
N ASN A 384 20.80 20.79 -0.41
CA ASN A 384 20.51 22.19 -0.09
C ASN A 384 19.38 22.35 0.94
N VAL A 385 18.74 21.25 1.40
CA VAL A 385 17.76 21.31 2.48
C VAL A 385 18.48 21.62 3.78
N GLN A 386 18.22 22.81 4.31
CA GLN A 386 18.90 23.33 5.50
C GLN A 386 17.93 23.52 6.66
N PHE A 387 18.48 23.40 7.86
CA PHE A 387 17.83 23.81 9.09
C PHE A 387 18.28 25.21 9.46
N VAL A 388 17.37 26.01 10.02
CA VAL A 388 17.71 27.32 10.58
C VAL A 388 18.67 27.14 11.75
N SER A 389 19.71 27.97 11.80
CA SER A 389 20.75 27.89 12.82
C SER A 389 20.18 28.06 14.23
N GLY A 390 20.73 27.32 15.20
CA GLY A 390 20.39 27.50 16.61
C GLY A 390 20.72 28.90 17.16
N LYS A 391 21.59 29.67 16.47
CA LYS A 391 21.90 31.05 16.84
C LYS A 391 20.76 32.03 16.57
N ASP A 392 19.83 31.67 15.69
CA ASP A 392 18.66 32.47 15.33
C ASP A 392 17.43 32.06 16.17
N SER A 393 17.65 31.58 17.40
CA SER A 393 16.59 31.05 18.28
C SER A 393 15.45 32.04 18.50
N ASP A 394 15.75 33.34 18.56
CA ASP A 394 14.76 34.40 18.80
C ASP A 394 13.78 34.58 17.64
N LEU A 395 14.07 34.03 16.45
CA LEU A 395 13.20 34.06 15.28
C LEU A 395 12.34 32.80 15.14
N LYS A 396 12.60 31.75 15.93
CA LYS A 396 11.90 30.47 15.78
C LYS A 396 10.46 30.60 16.30
N PRO A 397 9.46 30.13 15.53
CA PRO A 397 8.06 30.29 15.87
C PRO A 397 7.61 29.35 17.00
N ASP A 398 6.85 29.86 17.97
CA ASP A 398 6.22 29.02 18.99
C ASP A 398 5.01 28.24 18.45
N SER A 399 4.69 27.13 19.11
CA SER A 399 3.41 26.43 18.88
C SER A 399 2.25 27.28 19.38
N ARG A 400 1.14 27.28 18.64
CA ARG A 400 -0.07 28.05 18.96
C ARG A 400 -1.27 27.14 19.08
N GLU A 401 -1.93 27.17 20.23
CA GLU A 401 -3.19 26.48 20.46
C GLU A 401 -4.33 27.14 19.67
N LEU A 402 -5.14 26.34 18.97
CA LEU A 402 -6.37 26.78 18.30
C LEU A 402 -7.56 26.57 19.24
N ARG A 403 -8.09 27.66 19.79
CA ARG A 403 -9.23 27.63 20.72
C ARG A 403 -10.55 27.87 20.01
N PHE A 404 -11.19 26.79 19.60
CA PHE A 404 -12.47 26.87 18.90
C PHE A 404 -13.59 27.38 19.81
N THR A 405 -14.35 28.36 19.32
CA THR A 405 -15.55 28.86 19.98
C THR A 405 -16.72 27.93 19.67
N MET A 406 -17.27 27.32 20.71
CA MET A 406 -18.35 26.33 20.61
C MET A 406 -19.72 27.00 20.77
N THR A 407 -20.48 27.07 19.67
CA THR A 407 -21.92 27.43 19.72
C THR A 407 -22.73 26.23 20.22
N PRO A 408 -23.92 26.43 20.81
CA PRO A 408 -24.80 25.33 21.20
C PRO A 408 -25.10 24.37 20.03
N GLU A 409 -25.29 24.91 18.82
CA GLU A 409 -25.51 24.16 17.60
C GLU A 409 -24.28 23.32 17.22
N LEU A 410 -23.08 23.90 17.28
CA LEU A 410 -21.84 23.18 16.99
C LEU A 410 -21.59 22.07 18.02
N GLN A 411 -21.84 22.31 19.31
CA GLN A 411 -21.71 21.29 20.35
C GLN A 411 -22.66 20.12 20.10
N HIS A 412 -23.91 20.41 19.73
CA HIS A 412 -24.89 19.37 19.39
C HIS A 412 -24.44 18.54 18.18
N LEU A 413 -23.93 19.20 17.13
CA LEU A 413 -23.40 18.53 15.95
C LEU A 413 -22.17 17.66 16.28
N ILE A 414 -21.26 18.13 17.12
CA ILE A 414 -20.10 17.35 17.58
C ILE A 414 -20.57 16.11 18.33
N HIS A 415 -21.45 16.27 19.31
CA HIS A 415 -21.97 15.15 20.12
C HIS A 415 -22.64 14.09 19.25
N LEU A 416 -23.54 14.48 18.34
CA LEU A 416 -24.18 13.54 17.42
C LEU A 416 -23.18 12.87 16.47
N SER A 417 -22.14 13.59 16.05
CA SER A 417 -21.08 13.02 15.20
C SER A 417 -20.20 12.03 15.93
N GLU A 418 -19.88 12.31 17.19
CA GLU A 418 -19.16 11.40 18.07
C GLU A 418 -19.98 10.11 18.29
N THR A 419 -21.26 10.23 18.65
CA THR A 419 -22.12 9.06 18.87
C THR A 419 -22.21 8.21 17.60
N ARG A 420 -22.42 8.86 16.46
CA ARG A 420 -22.46 8.18 15.15
C ARG A 420 -21.13 7.49 14.81
N LEU A 421 -20.00 8.13 15.08
CA LEU A 421 -18.68 7.56 14.86
C LEU A 421 -18.47 6.34 15.77
N ALA A 422 -18.82 6.43 17.05
CA ALA A 422 -18.72 5.32 17.99
C ALA A 422 -19.57 4.12 17.54
N ASP A 423 -20.80 4.36 17.10
CA ASP A 423 -21.65 3.35 16.50
C ASP A 423 -20.97 2.71 15.29
N LEU A 424 -20.49 3.51 14.33
CA LEU A 424 -19.77 2.95 13.18
C LEU A 424 -18.59 2.07 13.61
N LEU A 425 -17.76 2.52 14.54
CA LEU A 425 -16.58 1.77 14.98
C LEU A 425 -16.95 0.42 15.60
N ASN A 426 -18.01 0.37 16.42
CA ASN A 426 -18.50 -0.85 17.04
C ASN A 426 -19.07 -1.88 16.03
N GLN A 427 -19.38 -1.44 14.80
CA GLN A 427 -19.90 -2.29 13.73
C GLN A 427 -18.79 -2.90 12.86
N HIS A 428 -17.56 -2.41 12.99
CA HIS A 428 -16.44 -2.85 12.15
C HIS A 428 -15.50 -3.80 12.89
N GLU A 429 -15.00 -4.78 12.15
CA GLU A 429 -14.01 -5.73 12.62
C GLU A 429 -12.75 -5.63 11.75
N TYR A 430 -11.59 -5.75 12.39
CA TYR A 430 -10.28 -5.80 11.72
C TYR A 430 -9.56 -7.07 12.13
N LYS A 431 -8.95 -7.77 11.18
CA LYS A 431 -8.16 -8.98 11.38
C LYS A 431 -6.93 -8.98 10.51
N SER A 432 -5.84 -9.58 11.01
CA SER A 432 -4.59 -9.73 10.27
C SER A 432 -4.18 -11.19 10.14
N LEU A 433 -3.50 -11.52 9.05
CA LEU A 433 -3.04 -12.85 8.70
C LEU A 433 -1.63 -12.76 8.10
N THR A 434 -0.67 -13.43 8.73
CA THR A 434 0.64 -13.69 8.13
C THR A 434 0.72 -15.13 7.61
N MET A 435 1.17 -15.30 6.37
CA MET A 435 1.37 -16.61 5.76
C MET A 435 2.61 -16.65 4.86
N LYS A 436 3.25 -17.81 4.79
CA LYS A 436 4.38 -18.06 3.88
C LYS A 436 3.88 -18.24 2.44
N LEU A 437 4.55 -17.65 1.45
CA LEU A 437 4.16 -17.76 0.04
C LEU A 437 4.84 -18.91 -0.71
N ASP A 438 6.06 -19.30 -0.34
CA ASP A 438 6.91 -20.18 -1.15
C ASP A 438 7.14 -19.57 -2.55
N THR A 439 7.54 -18.29 -2.59
CA THR A 439 7.63 -17.45 -3.81
C THR A 439 8.47 -18.08 -4.90
N HIS A 440 9.51 -18.84 -4.53
CA HIS A 440 10.34 -19.59 -5.47
C HIS A 440 9.55 -20.66 -6.25
N LEU A 441 8.63 -21.40 -5.60
CA LEU A 441 7.80 -22.40 -6.27
C LEU A 441 6.75 -21.75 -7.18
N LEU A 442 6.19 -20.62 -6.75
CA LEU A 442 5.26 -19.82 -7.57
C LEU A 442 5.97 -19.35 -8.85
N SER A 443 7.18 -18.80 -8.71
CA SER A 443 7.99 -18.32 -9.83
C SER A 443 8.35 -19.45 -10.80
N LYS A 444 8.80 -20.60 -10.30
CA LYS A 444 9.06 -21.80 -11.12
C LYS A 444 7.83 -22.28 -11.91
N SER A 445 6.63 -22.02 -11.39
CA SER A 445 5.36 -22.40 -12.03
C SER A 445 4.76 -21.30 -12.92
N GLY A 446 5.48 -20.18 -13.13
CA GLY A 446 5.01 -19.06 -13.93
C GLY A 446 3.85 -18.28 -13.31
N LEU A 447 3.68 -18.33 -11.99
CA LEU A 447 2.60 -17.64 -11.28
C LEU A 447 3.10 -16.37 -10.59
N SER A 448 2.43 -15.26 -10.86
CA SER A 448 2.55 -14.04 -10.07
C SER A 448 2.01 -14.29 -8.65
N PRO A 449 2.76 -13.91 -7.59
CA PRO A 449 2.26 -13.92 -6.21
C PRO A 449 0.96 -13.16 -6.03
N ASP A 450 0.77 -12.08 -6.78
CA ASP A 450 -0.40 -11.22 -6.72
C ASP A 450 -1.63 -11.93 -7.30
N SER A 451 -1.52 -12.47 -8.52
CA SER A 451 -2.57 -13.31 -9.13
C SER A 451 -2.89 -14.54 -8.27
N PHE A 452 -1.88 -15.13 -7.63
CA PHE A 452 -2.07 -16.25 -6.71
C PHE A 452 -2.98 -15.88 -5.51
N LEU A 453 -2.79 -14.69 -4.94
CA LEU A 453 -3.60 -14.19 -3.81
C LEU A 453 -5.00 -13.77 -4.26
N GLN A 454 -5.11 -13.00 -5.35
CA GLN A 454 -6.40 -12.51 -5.88
C GLN A 454 -7.36 -13.66 -6.21
N ILE A 455 -6.88 -14.68 -6.91
CA ILE A 455 -7.67 -15.89 -7.20
C ILE A 455 -7.99 -16.69 -5.93
N GLY A 456 -7.06 -16.72 -4.97
CA GLY A 456 -7.27 -17.32 -3.66
C GLY A 456 -8.42 -16.69 -2.87
N PHE A 457 -8.52 -15.36 -2.87
CA PHE A 457 -9.62 -14.64 -2.21
C PHE A 457 -10.98 -14.95 -2.85
N GLN A 458 -11.05 -15.06 -4.18
CA GLN A 458 -12.27 -15.48 -4.88
C GLN A 458 -12.73 -16.87 -4.47
N ALA A 459 -11.81 -17.84 -4.47
CA ALA A 459 -12.11 -19.21 -4.06
C ALA A 459 -12.52 -19.29 -2.58
N ALA A 460 -11.88 -18.51 -1.71
CA ALA A 460 -12.24 -18.43 -0.30
C ALA A 460 -13.63 -17.83 -0.07
N HIS A 461 -13.96 -16.76 -0.79
CA HIS A 461 -15.28 -16.15 -0.73
C HIS A 461 -16.36 -17.14 -1.19
N TYR A 462 -16.13 -17.81 -2.31
CA TYR A 462 -17.06 -18.81 -2.82
C TYR A 462 -17.23 -19.98 -1.85
N ALA A 463 -16.15 -20.47 -1.24
CA ALA A 463 -16.21 -21.56 -0.26
C ALA A 463 -17.05 -21.18 0.98
N LEU A 464 -17.04 -19.90 1.38
CA LEU A 464 -17.78 -19.43 2.54
C LEU A 464 -19.23 -19.03 2.22
N TYR A 465 -19.48 -18.41 1.06
CA TYR A 465 -20.77 -17.78 0.73
C TYR A 465 -21.50 -18.44 -0.44
N GLY A 466 -20.90 -19.43 -1.10
CA GLY A 466 -21.51 -20.17 -2.21
C GLY A 466 -21.65 -19.40 -3.52
N ARG A 467 -21.05 -18.21 -3.62
CA ARG A 467 -21.07 -17.36 -4.82
C ARG A 467 -19.80 -16.55 -4.98
N VAL A 468 -19.52 -16.16 -6.22
CA VAL A 468 -18.43 -15.24 -6.56
C VAL A 468 -18.79 -13.84 -6.06
N ALA A 469 -17.80 -13.07 -5.62
CA ALA A 469 -17.97 -11.70 -5.18
C ALA A 469 -17.69 -10.71 -6.32
N ASN A 470 -18.40 -9.57 -6.33
CA ASN A 470 -17.92 -8.42 -7.10
C ASN A 470 -16.62 -7.91 -6.46
N THR A 471 -15.52 -7.92 -7.19
CA THR A 471 -14.19 -7.65 -6.66
C THR A 471 -13.43 -6.67 -7.53
N LEU A 472 -12.97 -5.58 -6.91
CA LEU A 472 -12.18 -4.56 -7.58
C LEU A 472 -10.76 -4.50 -7.01
N GLU A 473 -9.80 -4.41 -7.91
CA GLU A 473 -8.39 -4.20 -7.60
C GLU A 473 -7.88 -2.89 -8.21
N PRO A 474 -7.28 -1.98 -7.43
CA PRO A 474 -6.73 -0.74 -7.95
C PRO A 474 -5.34 -0.92 -8.57
N ILE A 475 -5.20 -0.56 -9.85
CA ILE A 475 -3.99 -0.64 -10.66
C ILE A 475 -3.53 0.76 -11.04
N THR A 476 -2.26 1.10 -10.80
CA THR A 476 -1.77 2.43 -11.18
C THR A 476 -1.56 2.56 -12.69
N THR A 477 -1.87 3.75 -13.21
CA THR A 477 -1.68 4.16 -14.60
C THR A 477 -0.63 5.26 -14.74
N ARG A 478 0.26 5.44 -13.75
CA ARG A 478 1.29 6.50 -13.73
C ARG A 478 2.32 6.46 -14.87
N LYS A 479 2.30 5.42 -15.72
CA LYS A 479 3.02 5.42 -17.01
C LYS A 479 2.49 6.49 -17.97
N PHE A 480 1.28 7.00 -17.73
CA PHE A 480 0.67 8.08 -18.49
C PHE A 480 0.76 9.40 -17.74
N ARG A 481 0.86 10.49 -18.51
CA ARG A 481 0.91 11.87 -18.03
C ARG A 481 -0.31 12.19 -17.16
N ASP A 482 -0.05 12.70 -15.96
CA ASP A 482 -1.08 13.15 -15.01
C ASP A 482 -2.19 12.11 -14.72
N ALA A 483 -1.87 10.82 -14.93
CA ALA A 483 -2.76 9.70 -14.68
C ALA A 483 -2.55 9.12 -13.28
N ARG A 484 -3.55 8.38 -12.79
CA ARG A 484 -3.65 7.94 -11.40
C ARG A 484 -3.83 6.43 -11.31
N THR A 485 -5.08 5.97 -11.30
CA THR A 485 -5.45 4.58 -11.02
C THR A 485 -6.63 4.16 -11.88
N GLU A 486 -6.61 2.90 -12.31
CA GLU A 486 -7.70 2.14 -12.93
C GLU A 486 -8.16 1.03 -11.97
N LEU A 487 -9.43 0.61 -12.04
CA LEU A 487 -9.92 -0.52 -11.24
C LEU A 487 -10.17 -1.74 -12.15
N VAL A 488 -9.59 -2.88 -11.79
CA VAL A 488 -9.81 -4.16 -12.46
C VAL A 488 -10.88 -4.96 -11.74
N ALA A 489 -11.89 -5.41 -12.49
CA ALA A 489 -12.82 -6.43 -12.01
C ALA A 489 -12.16 -7.81 -12.12
N VAL A 490 -11.87 -8.43 -10.96
CA VAL A 490 -11.17 -9.71 -10.90
C VAL A 490 -12.08 -10.84 -11.39
N GLN A 491 -13.35 -10.83 -10.96
CA GLN A 491 -14.29 -11.91 -11.24
C GLN A 491 -14.58 -12.08 -12.73
N ASN A 492 -14.72 -13.34 -13.14
CA ASN A 492 -15.21 -13.75 -14.46
C ASN A 492 -15.71 -15.20 -14.38
N ASP A 493 -16.27 -15.70 -15.49
CA ASP A 493 -16.85 -17.04 -15.55
C ASP A 493 -15.81 -18.16 -15.33
N SER A 494 -14.56 -17.98 -15.76
CA SER A 494 -13.46 -18.93 -15.50
C SER A 494 -13.21 -19.08 -13.99
N ILE A 495 -13.17 -17.97 -13.26
CA ILE A 495 -13.00 -17.95 -11.80
C ILE A 495 -14.18 -18.58 -11.09
N ASN A 496 -15.42 -18.33 -11.55
CA ASN A 496 -16.61 -19.00 -11.03
C ASN A 496 -16.51 -20.53 -11.15
N ASN A 497 -16.07 -21.00 -12.31
CA ASN A 497 -15.87 -22.43 -12.55
C ASN A 497 -14.74 -23.01 -11.70
N LEU A 498 -13.62 -22.28 -11.56
CA LEU A 498 -12.54 -22.65 -10.65
C LEU A 498 -13.02 -22.78 -9.21
N ALA A 499 -13.74 -21.78 -8.71
CA ALA A 499 -14.24 -21.75 -7.34
C ALA A 499 -15.20 -22.91 -7.06
N LYS A 500 -16.08 -23.26 -8.01
CA LYS A 500 -16.90 -24.47 -7.98
C LYS A 500 -16.06 -25.74 -7.92
N LEU A 501 -14.99 -25.84 -8.70
CA LEU A 501 -14.10 -27.00 -8.66
C LEU A 501 -13.44 -27.18 -7.29
N PHE A 502 -12.98 -26.09 -6.66
CA PHE A 502 -12.32 -26.14 -5.34
C PHE A 502 -13.20 -26.70 -4.23
N ILE A 503 -14.51 -26.43 -4.25
CA ILE A 503 -15.43 -26.93 -3.23
C ILE A 503 -15.94 -28.36 -3.48
N THR A 504 -15.51 -29.00 -4.57
CA THR A 504 -15.88 -30.39 -4.90
C THR A 504 -14.70 -31.35 -4.73
N SER A 505 -14.96 -32.65 -4.75
CA SER A 505 -13.95 -33.71 -4.80
C SER A 505 -13.32 -33.86 -6.20
N ALA A 506 -13.20 -32.76 -6.95
CA ALA A 506 -12.56 -32.74 -8.26
C ALA A 506 -11.07 -33.07 -8.16
N ASP A 507 -10.54 -33.65 -9.23
CA ASP A 507 -9.13 -34.02 -9.34
C ASP A 507 -8.19 -32.81 -9.20
N ASN A 508 -7.07 -33.01 -8.49
CA ASN A 508 -6.10 -31.95 -8.20
C ASN A 508 -5.48 -31.37 -9.48
N THR A 509 -5.24 -32.20 -10.50
CA THR A 509 -4.71 -31.77 -11.80
C THR A 509 -5.67 -30.78 -12.48
N LYS A 510 -6.99 -31.06 -12.40
CA LYS A 510 -8.03 -30.17 -12.95
C LYS A 510 -8.10 -28.85 -12.17
N LYS A 511 -8.08 -28.91 -10.83
CA LYS A 511 -8.04 -27.72 -9.97
C LYS A 511 -6.83 -26.85 -10.31
N TRP A 512 -5.65 -27.45 -10.42
CA TRP A 512 -4.40 -26.75 -10.74
C TRP A 512 -4.38 -26.12 -12.12
N THR A 513 -4.79 -26.88 -13.14
CA THR A 513 -4.84 -26.39 -14.52
C THR A 513 -5.77 -25.18 -14.64
N SER A 514 -6.95 -25.27 -14.02
CA SER A 514 -7.91 -24.16 -13.99
C SER A 514 -7.39 -22.96 -13.17
N PHE A 515 -6.70 -23.21 -12.04
CA PHE A 515 -6.08 -22.17 -11.23
C PHE A 515 -5.02 -21.40 -12.02
N LYS A 516 -4.11 -22.09 -12.71
CA LYS A 516 -3.09 -21.47 -13.56
C LYS A 516 -3.72 -20.64 -14.69
N ALA A 517 -4.77 -21.15 -15.33
CA ALA A 517 -5.48 -20.42 -16.37
C ALA A 517 -6.12 -19.12 -15.84
N CYS A 518 -6.77 -19.18 -14.67
CA CYS A 518 -7.35 -17.99 -14.03
C CYS A 518 -6.27 -16.98 -13.63
N ALA A 519 -5.14 -17.43 -13.10
CA ALA A 519 -4.04 -16.56 -12.73
C ALA A 519 -3.38 -15.89 -13.96
N ALA A 520 -3.26 -16.60 -15.08
CA ALA A 520 -2.80 -16.02 -16.34
C ALA A 520 -3.79 -14.98 -16.89
N GLN A 521 -5.10 -15.26 -16.82
CA GLN A 521 -6.15 -14.31 -17.21
C GLN A 521 -6.12 -13.05 -16.34
N HIS A 522 -5.99 -13.18 -15.02
CA HIS A 522 -5.83 -12.07 -14.10
C HIS A 522 -4.61 -11.21 -14.45
N THR A 523 -3.47 -11.85 -14.69
CA THR A 523 -2.22 -11.17 -15.08
C THR A 523 -2.40 -10.36 -16.36
N LYS A 524 -3.17 -10.87 -17.33
CA LYS A 524 -3.51 -10.13 -18.55
C LYS A 524 -4.40 -8.92 -18.24
N GLN A 525 -5.48 -9.09 -17.46
CA GLN A 525 -6.39 -8.00 -17.09
C GLN A 525 -5.64 -6.86 -16.37
N TYR A 526 -4.76 -7.23 -15.45
CA TYR A 526 -3.85 -6.33 -14.76
C TYR A 526 -2.97 -5.52 -15.75
N ARG A 527 -2.35 -6.18 -16.72
CA ARG A 527 -1.51 -5.52 -17.75
C ARG A 527 -2.33 -4.58 -18.64
N ASP A 528 -3.51 -5.00 -19.06
CA ASP A 528 -4.41 -4.18 -19.88
C ASP A 528 -4.82 -2.90 -19.12
N ALA A 529 -5.13 -3.00 -17.82
CA ALA A 529 -5.42 -1.85 -16.97
C ALA A 529 -4.22 -0.90 -16.80
N MET A 530 -3.00 -1.43 -16.61
CA MET A 530 -1.78 -0.61 -16.58
C MET A 530 -1.58 0.20 -17.86
N LEU A 531 -2.06 -0.31 -19.01
CA LEU A 531 -2.02 0.34 -20.32
C LEU A 531 -3.22 1.27 -20.57
N GLY A 532 -4.03 1.56 -19.55
CA GLY A 532 -5.19 2.44 -19.65
C GLY A 532 -6.33 1.83 -20.46
N GLN A 533 -6.40 0.49 -20.56
CA GLN A 533 -7.46 -0.23 -21.28
C GLN A 533 -8.56 -0.75 -20.35
N GLY A 534 -8.60 -0.33 -19.09
CA GLY A 534 -9.66 -0.71 -18.15
C GLY A 534 -10.99 -0.04 -18.48
N PHE A 535 -12.09 -0.64 -18.01
CA PHE A 535 -13.42 -0.12 -18.29
C PHE A 535 -13.92 0.88 -17.25
N GLU A 536 -13.46 0.77 -16.00
CA GLU A 536 -14.11 1.46 -14.88
C GLU A 536 -13.97 2.98 -15.01
N ARG A 537 -12.75 3.50 -15.20
CA ARG A 537 -12.53 4.95 -15.34
C ARG A 537 -13.21 5.52 -16.57
N HIS A 538 -13.25 4.73 -17.65
CA HIS A 538 -13.89 5.13 -18.89
C HIS A 538 -15.42 5.29 -18.72
N ILE A 539 -16.09 4.27 -18.18
CA ILE A 539 -17.55 4.30 -17.96
C ILE A 539 -17.90 5.32 -16.88
N GLY A 540 -17.05 5.44 -15.84
CA GLY A 540 -17.14 6.50 -14.86
C GLY A 540 -17.13 7.88 -15.52
N ALA A 541 -16.18 8.16 -16.41
CA ALA A 541 -16.12 9.43 -17.13
C ALA A 541 -17.40 9.72 -17.94
N LEU A 542 -17.95 8.72 -18.64
CA LEU A 542 -19.23 8.85 -19.35
C LEU A 542 -20.38 9.21 -18.40
N LEU A 543 -20.48 8.50 -17.27
CA LEU A 543 -21.50 8.75 -16.24
C LEU A 543 -21.37 10.15 -15.63
N GLN A 544 -20.16 10.62 -15.40
CA GLN A 544 -19.91 11.96 -14.85
C GLN A 544 -20.33 13.04 -15.85
N VAL A 545 -20.02 12.90 -17.14
CA VAL A 545 -20.47 13.85 -18.17
C VAL A 545 -22.00 13.89 -18.29
N LEU A 546 -22.67 12.74 -18.14
CA LEU A 546 -24.14 12.68 -18.14
C LEU A 546 -24.80 13.35 -16.93
N LYS A 547 -24.07 13.50 -15.82
CA LYS A 547 -24.62 13.97 -14.53
C LYS A 547 -24.13 15.35 -14.11
N LYS A 548 -22.98 15.82 -14.60
CA LYS A 548 -22.31 17.04 -14.14
C LYS A 548 -22.29 18.12 -15.23
N PRO A 549 -23.00 19.25 -15.03
CA PRO A 549 -22.93 20.40 -15.93
C PRO A 549 -21.50 20.90 -16.16
N SER A 550 -20.69 20.95 -15.09
CA SER A 550 -19.28 21.37 -15.15
C SER A 550 -18.43 20.50 -16.09
N ALA A 551 -18.68 19.18 -16.17
CA ALA A 551 -17.99 18.28 -17.08
C ALA A 551 -18.36 18.54 -18.54
N VAL A 552 -19.65 18.81 -18.81
CA VAL A 552 -20.16 19.19 -20.14
C VAL A 552 -19.52 20.50 -20.60
N ASP A 553 -19.54 21.53 -19.75
CA ASP A 553 -18.98 22.85 -20.04
C ASP A 553 -17.48 22.78 -20.32
N SER A 554 -16.74 22.01 -19.52
CA SER A 554 -15.31 21.76 -19.68
C SER A 554 -14.99 21.12 -21.03
N LEU A 555 -15.64 20.00 -21.37
CA LEU A 555 -15.40 19.27 -22.62
C LEU A 555 -15.81 20.09 -23.86
N ASN A 556 -16.93 20.81 -23.80
CA ASN A 556 -17.37 21.69 -24.88
C ASN A 556 -16.39 22.85 -25.10
N SER A 557 -15.84 23.41 -24.01
CA SER A 557 -14.85 24.49 -24.08
C SER A 557 -13.53 24.01 -24.67
N ILE A 558 -13.02 22.86 -24.21
CA ILE A 558 -11.77 22.25 -24.70
C ILE A 558 -11.87 21.91 -26.19
N ASN A 559 -13.03 21.40 -26.64
CA ASN A 559 -13.22 20.88 -27.99
C ASN A 559 -13.89 21.87 -28.97
N LYS A 560 -14.10 23.13 -28.55
CA LYS A 560 -14.86 24.14 -29.32
C LYS A 560 -14.39 24.33 -30.77
N ASN A 561 -13.09 24.17 -31.03
CA ASN A 561 -12.48 24.43 -32.34
C ASN A 561 -12.29 23.17 -33.20
N ILE A 562 -12.82 22.03 -32.78
CA ILE A 562 -12.68 20.77 -33.50
C ILE A 562 -13.75 20.68 -34.59
N GLN A 563 -13.33 20.74 -35.85
CA GLN A 563 -14.24 20.69 -36.99
C GLN A 563 -15.02 19.37 -37.03
N GLY A 564 -16.35 19.46 -37.17
CA GLY A 564 -17.23 18.29 -37.32
C GLY A 564 -17.61 17.61 -36.00
N LEU A 565 -17.24 18.17 -34.85
CA LEU A 565 -17.68 17.72 -33.54
C LEU A 565 -18.81 18.61 -33.02
N GLU A 566 -20.03 18.07 -32.91
CA GLU A 566 -21.19 18.75 -32.34
C GLU A 566 -20.96 18.96 -30.82
N PRO A 567 -21.44 20.07 -30.21
CA PRO A 567 -21.33 20.24 -28.76
C PRO A 567 -22.21 19.23 -28.02
N ILE A 568 -21.74 18.76 -26.86
CA ILE A 568 -22.52 17.94 -25.94
C ILE A 568 -23.72 18.77 -25.45
N PRO A 569 -24.95 18.26 -25.51
CA PRO A 569 -26.13 18.96 -24.98
C PRO A 569 -26.02 19.22 -23.47
N PRO A 570 -26.73 20.24 -22.94
CA PRO A 570 -26.83 20.45 -21.50
C PRO A 570 -27.36 19.21 -20.75
N VAL A 571 -26.95 19.04 -19.50
CA VAL A 571 -27.34 17.89 -18.67
C VAL A 571 -28.86 17.77 -18.55
N GLU A 572 -29.60 18.87 -18.48
CA GLU A 572 -31.07 18.86 -18.37
C GLU A 572 -31.74 18.25 -19.60
N VAL A 573 -31.10 18.35 -20.78
CA VAL A 573 -31.57 17.74 -22.01
C VAL A 573 -31.26 16.25 -22.01
N MET A 574 -30.02 15.89 -21.63
CA MET A 574 -29.58 14.48 -21.56
C MET A 574 -30.27 13.70 -20.44
N ALA A 575 -30.66 14.34 -19.34
CA ALA A 575 -31.33 13.70 -18.21
C ALA A 575 -32.70 13.10 -18.56
N ASN A 576 -33.33 13.58 -19.66
CA ASN A 576 -34.56 13.00 -20.18
C ASN A 576 -34.33 11.78 -21.08
N GLU A 577 -33.07 11.51 -21.46
CA GLU A 577 -32.70 10.35 -22.26
C GLU A 577 -32.46 9.13 -21.35
N TYR A 578 -33.33 8.14 -21.47
CA TYR A 578 -33.13 6.87 -20.78
C TYR A 578 -32.06 6.05 -21.49
N ILE A 579 -30.93 5.81 -20.82
CA ILE A 579 -29.86 4.92 -21.30
C ILE A 579 -29.90 3.66 -20.43
N PRO A 580 -30.54 2.56 -20.90
CA PRO A 580 -30.82 1.38 -20.07
C PRO A 580 -29.57 0.82 -19.41
N PHE A 581 -28.51 0.59 -20.20
CA PHE A 581 -27.26 -0.01 -19.71
C PHE A 581 -26.64 0.78 -18.55
N LEU A 582 -26.45 2.09 -18.71
CA LEU A 582 -25.85 2.95 -17.67
C LEU A 582 -26.76 3.17 -16.47
N SER A 583 -28.06 2.90 -16.61
CA SER A 583 -29.06 3.00 -15.54
C SER A 583 -29.33 1.64 -14.87
N ASN A 584 -28.74 0.56 -15.36
CA ASN A 584 -28.97 -0.79 -14.85
C ASN A 584 -28.31 -0.96 -13.48
N GLU A 585 -29.06 -1.45 -12.50
CA GLU A 585 -28.56 -1.69 -11.13
C GLU A 585 -27.36 -2.65 -11.10
N SER A 586 -27.23 -3.53 -12.10
CA SER A 586 -26.08 -4.43 -12.24
C SER A 586 -24.78 -3.68 -12.50
N ILE A 587 -24.84 -2.58 -13.26
CA ILE A 587 -23.68 -1.70 -13.50
C ILE A 587 -23.33 -0.93 -12.23
N GLU A 588 -24.33 -0.42 -11.52
CA GLU A 588 -24.10 0.21 -10.22
C GLU A 588 -23.48 -0.78 -9.22
N ARG A 589 -23.95 -2.04 -9.21
CA ARG A 589 -23.41 -3.11 -8.36
C ARG A 589 -21.94 -3.38 -8.63
N LEU A 590 -21.44 -3.24 -9.87
CA LEU A 590 -20.01 -3.38 -10.16
C LEU A 590 -19.15 -2.31 -9.49
N THR A 591 -19.67 -1.09 -9.37
CA THR A 591 -18.93 0.03 -8.74
C THR A 591 -18.84 -0.13 -7.22
N GLY A 592 -19.77 -0.86 -6.60
CA GLY A 592 -19.73 -1.25 -5.19
C GLY A 592 -19.04 -2.59 -4.98
N ALA A 593 -17.71 -2.59 -4.85
CA ALA A 593 -16.94 -3.81 -4.63
C ALA A 593 -17.35 -4.51 -3.32
N GLU A 594 -17.79 -5.76 -3.41
CA GLU A 594 -17.98 -6.62 -2.23
C GLU A 594 -16.64 -7.04 -1.65
N LEU A 595 -15.63 -7.30 -2.49
CA LEU A 595 -14.24 -7.38 -2.07
C LEU A 595 -13.46 -6.23 -2.73
N LEU A 596 -13.10 -5.23 -1.95
CA LEU A 596 -12.10 -4.26 -2.39
C LEU A 596 -10.74 -4.80 -1.95
N ILE A 597 -9.90 -5.16 -2.90
CA ILE A 597 -8.63 -5.84 -2.62
C ILE A 597 -7.49 -5.02 -3.20
N SER A 598 -6.51 -4.67 -2.37
CA SER A 598 -5.35 -3.93 -2.81
C SER A 598 -4.07 -4.52 -2.22
N ASN A 599 -3.06 -4.65 -3.06
CA ASN A 599 -1.69 -4.88 -2.65
C ASN A 599 -0.98 -3.54 -2.54
N CYS A 600 -0.22 -3.29 -1.46
CA CYS A 600 0.63 -2.11 -1.31
C CYS A 600 1.74 -2.38 -0.29
N GLY A 601 2.97 -2.66 -0.77
CA GLY A 601 4.07 -3.08 0.10
C GLY A 601 5.42 -2.45 -0.24
N ASN A 602 6.18 -2.08 0.79
CA ASN A 602 7.61 -1.79 0.72
C ASN A 602 8.27 -2.14 2.08
N PRO A 603 9.62 -2.10 2.21
CA PRO A 603 10.31 -2.42 3.46
C PRO A 603 10.05 -1.48 4.64
N ALA A 604 9.42 -0.32 4.40
CA ALA A 604 9.06 0.64 5.44
C ALA A 604 7.71 0.34 6.11
N LEU A 605 6.99 -0.67 5.63
CA LEU A 605 5.62 -0.98 6.04
C LEU A 605 5.53 -2.33 6.77
N HIS A 606 4.86 -2.28 7.93
CA HIS A 606 4.51 -3.47 8.70
C HIS A 606 3.12 -4.00 8.30
N LEU A 607 2.13 -3.11 8.16
CA LEU A 607 0.75 -3.47 7.76
C LEU A 607 0.18 -2.43 6.79
N PHE A 608 -0.68 -2.89 5.88
CA PHE A 608 -1.49 -2.06 5.00
C PHE A 608 -2.94 -2.50 5.11
N GLY A 609 -3.86 -1.54 5.13
CA GLY A 609 -5.29 -1.84 5.11
C GLY A 609 -6.13 -0.77 4.43
N ILE A 610 -7.32 -1.21 4.02
CA ILE A 610 -8.37 -0.41 3.40
C ILE A 610 -9.69 -0.77 4.06
N SER A 611 -10.67 0.13 4.04
CA SER A 611 -12.03 -0.13 4.52
C SER A 611 -12.85 -0.90 3.45
N PRO A 612 -13.97 -1.54 3.81
CA PRO A 612 -14.86 -2.09 2.78
C PRO A 612 -15.52 -0.96 1.97
N ALA A 613 -15.77 -1.21 0.67
CA ALA A 613 -16.42 -0.22 -0.21
C ALA A 613 -17.93 -0.13 -0.02
N ILE A 614 -18.54 -1.22 0.47
CA ILE A 614 -19.97 -1.34 0.80
C ILE A 614 -20.13 -1.96 2.19
N GLU A 615 -21.28 -1.75 2.84
CA GLU A 615 -21.53 -2.27 4.20
C GLU A 615 -21.42 -3.79 4.30
N GLN A 616 -21.84 -4.51 3.27
CA GLN A 616 -21.77 -5.97 3.22
C GLN A 616 -20.45 -6.45 2.59
N GLY A 617 -19.40 -5.64 2.55
CA GLY A 617 -18.14 -5.96 1.88
C GLY A 617 -16.99 -6.30 2.83
N PHE A 618 -15.85 -6.63 2.22
CA PHE A 618 -14.54 -6.72 2.84
C PHE A 618 -13.58 -5.72 2.18
N GLY A 619 -12.80 -5.01 3.00
CA GLY A 619 -11.61 -4.28 2.58
C GLY A 619 -10.38 -5.12 2.89
N ILE A 620 -9.59 -5.47 1.87
CA ILE A 620 -8.43 -6.36 2.00
C ILE A 620 -7.19 -5.61 1.52
N GLY A 621 -6.31 -5.25 2.46
CA GLY A 621 -4.97 -4.76 2.15
C GLY A 621 -3.95 -5.87 2.37
N TYR A 622 -2.97 -6.04 1.48
CA TYR A 622 -1.86 -6.96 1.73
C TYR A 622 -0.50 -6.43 1.27
N ILE A 623 0.54 -6.96 1.91
CA ILE A 623 1.95 -6.68 1.64
C ILE A 623 2.63 -7.99 1.27
N ILE A 624 3.19 -8.06 0.07
CA ILE A 624 4.04 -9.17 -0.36
C ILE A 624 5.49 -8.85 0.01
N HIS A 625 6.06 -9.62 0.93
CA HIS A 625 7.51 -9.66 1.17
C HIS A 625 8.13 -10.82 0.38
N LYS A 626 9.47 -10.97 0.46
CA LYS A 626 10.25 -11.98 -0.27
C LYS A 626 9.66 -13.39 -0.26
N ASP A 627 9.25 -13.91 0.90
CA ASP A 627 8.68 -15.28 1.04
C ASP A 627 7.47 -15.36 1.97
N LYS A 628 6.88 -14.21 2.34
CA LYS A 628 5.68 -14.13 3.18
C LYS A 628 4.76 -13.03 2.67
N VAL A 629 3.48 -13.17 2.96
CA VAL A 629 2.49 -12.11 2.80
C VAL A 629 1.87 -11.80 4.16
N VAL A 630 1.61 -10.51 4.38
CA VAL A 630 0.84 -10.01 5.51
C VAL A 630 -0.46 -9.42 4.96
N VAL A 631 -1.60 -9.95 5.40
CA VAL A 631 -2.93 -9.57 4.93
C VAL A 631 -3.69 -8.93 6.08
N THR A 632 -4.29 -7.77 5.84
CA THR A 632 -5.21 -7.08 6.74
C THR A 632 -6.59 -7.06 6.12
N VAL A 633 -7.59 -7.52 6.86
CA VAL A 633 -8.99 -7.53 6.41
C VAL A 633 -9.82 -6.71 7.36
N SER A 634 -10.64 -5.82 6.80
CA SER A 634 -11.68 -5.08 7.50
C SER A 634 -13.05 -5.46 6.94
N SER A 635 -14.07 -5.47 7.80
CA SER A 635 -15.46 -5.66 7.38
C SER A 635 -16.43 -4.97 8.34
N LYS A 636 -17.68 -4.80 7.91
CA LYS A 636 -18.78 -4.36 8.77
C LYS A 636 -19.74 -5.52 8.97
N PHE A 637 -19.90 -5.98 10.21
CA PHE A 637 -20.78 -7.12 10.59
C PHE A 637 -20.56 -8.45 9.83
N ARG A 638 -19.38 -8.72 9.26
CA ARG A 638 -19.09 -10.00 8.59
C ARG A 638 -18.25 -10.93 9.48
N GLN A 639 -18.17 -12.21 9.09
CA GLN A 639 -17.34 -13.21 9.77
C GLN A 639 -15.87 -13.10 9.32
N THR A 640 -15.18 -12.01 9.66
CA THR A 640 -13.84 -11.68 9.14
C THR A 640 -12.81 -12.75 9.45
N GLU A 641 -12.78 -13.21 10.70
CA GLU A 641 -11.90 -14.30 11.15
C GLU A 641 -12.15 -15.60 10.36
N ARG A 642 -13.43 -15.94 10.14
CA ARG A 642 -13.79 -17.16 9.40
C ARG A 642 -13.43 -17.06 7.93
N PHE A 643 -13.59 -15.88 7.32
CA PHE A 643 -13.16 -15.63 5.95
C PHE A 643 -11.66 -15.83 5.80
N LEU A 644 -10.84 -15.26 6.70
CA LEU A 644 -9.39 -15.45 6.70
C LEU A 644 -8.97 -16.91 6.95
N SER A 645 -9.65 -17.61 7.86
CA SER A 645 -9.43 -19.04 8.10
C SER A 645 -9.74 -19.89 6.86
N THR A 646 -10.83 -19.56 6.16
CA THR A 646 -11.22 -20.21 4.89
C THR A 646 -10.18 -19.92 3.82
N PHE A 647 -9.74 -18.67 3.68
CA PHE A 647 -8.67 -18.28 2.76
C PHE A 647 -7.38 -19.05 3.04
N ARG A 648 -6.91 -19.08 4.30
CA ARG A 648 -5.72 -19.85 4.69
C ARG A 648 -5.85 -21.33 4.29
N SER A 649 -7.04 -21.91 4.44
CA SER A 649 -7.30 -23.32 4.08
C SER A 649 -7.25 -23.54 2.57
N VAL A 650 -7.90 -22.69 1.78
CA VAL A 650 -7.83 -22.70 0.30
C VAL A 650 -6.38 -22.57 -0.15
N MET A 651 -5.66 -21.57 0.35
CA MET A 651 -4.26 -21.37 -0.01
C MET A 651 -3.38 -22.57 0.36
N LYS A 652 -3.63 -23.21 1.50
CA LYS A 652 -2.91 -24.43 1.88
C LYS A 652 -3.15 -25.58 0.90
N GLU A 653 -4.39 -25.77 0.44
CA GLU A 653 -4.73 -26.77 -0.58
C GLU A 653 -4.00 -26.49 -1.89
N VAL A 654 -4.08 -25.26 -2.41
CA VAL A 654 -3.38 -24.89 -3.67
C VAL A 654 -1.87 -25.09 -3.54
N LYS A 655 -1.28 -24.70 -2.40
CA LYS A 655 0.15 -24.91 -2.15
C LYS A 655 0.54 -26.38 -2.08
N ASN A 656 -0.31 -27.25 -1.54
CA ASN A 656 -0.05 -28.68 -1.53
C ASN A 656 -0.05 -29.26 -2.95
N ILE A 657 -0.97 -28.80 -3.80
CA ILE A 657 -1.02 -29.21 -5.21
C ILE A 657 0.23 -28.71 -5.96
N LEU A 658 0.62 -27.45 -5.75
CA LEU A 658 1.83 -26.86 -6.31
C LEU A 658 3.09 -27.64 -5.93
N ARG A 659 3.22 -28.06 -4.67
CA ARG A 659 4.36 -28.87 -4.21
C ARG A 659 4.38 -30.24 -4.87
N GLY A 660 3.24 -30.93 -4.94
CA GLY A 660 3.15 -32.22 -5.61
C GLY A 660 3.53 -32.14 -7.10
N GLU A 661 3.15 -31.07 -7.79
CA GLU A 661 3.55 -30.82 -9.18
C GLU A 661 5.06 -30.49 -9.31
N ALA A 662 5.61 -29.73 -8.36
CA ALA A 662 7.04 -29.43 -8.34
C ALA A 662 7.88 -30.69 -8.11
N ASP A 663 7.45 -31.56 -7.18
CA ASP A 663 8.11 -32.84 -6.90
C ASP A 663 8.08 -33.76 -8.14
N LEU A 664 6.93 -33.82 -8.84
CA LEU A 664 6.81 -34.56 -10.10
C LEU A 664 7.74 -34.02 -11.20
N LEU A 665 7.87 -32.69 -11.31
CA LEU A 665 8.79 -32.07 -12.27
C LEU A 665 10.26 -32.35 -11.93
N GLU A 666 10.62 -32.36 -10.65
CA GLU A 666 11.96 -32.74 -10.20
C GLU A 666 12.25 -34.23 -10.47
N GLU A 667 11.30 -35.14 -10.21
CA GLU A 667 11.41 -36.56 -10.55
C GLU A 667 11.58 -36.80 -12.07
N MET A 668 10.84 -36.06 -12.90
CA MET A 668 10.97 -36.13 -14.36
C MET A 668 12.33 -35.62 -14.84
N ALA A 669 12.81 -34.50 -14.28
CA ALA A 669 14.11 -33.93 -14.61
C ALA A 669 15.26 -34.86 -14.22
N ASP A 670 15.18 -35.50 -13.05
CA ASP A 670 16.13 -36.52 -12.59
C ASP A 670 16.09 -37.77 -13.48
N SER A 671 14.92 -38.15 -13.98
CA SER A 671 14.79 -39.26 -14.94
C SER A 671 15.45 -38.94 -16.29
N GLU A 672 15.34 -37.69 -16.77
CA GLU A 672 15.98 -37.26 -18.02
C GLU A 672 17.50 -37.12 -17.92
N THR A 673 18.01 -36.52 -16.84
CA THR A 673 19.46 -36.48 -16.57
C THR A 673 20.03 -37.88 -16.44
N ARG A 674 19.33 -38.79 -15.75
CA ARG A 674 19.71 -40.21 -15.66
C ARG A 674 19.68 -40.92 -17.01
N LYS A 675 18.72 -40.62 -17.89
CA LYS A 675 18.72 -41.11 -19.29
C LYS A 675 19.91 -40.60 -20.08
N TYR A 676 20.29 -39.34 -19.91
CA TYR A 676 21.43 -38.74 -20.60
C TYR A 676 22.77 -39.34 -20.11
N GLU A 677 22.89 -39.55 -18.80
CA GLU A 677 24.03 -40.20 -18.17
C GLU A 677 24.18 -41.66 -18.64
N LEU A 678 23.08 -42.42 -18.71
CA LEU A 678 23.08 -43.79 -19.24
C LEU A 678 23.46 -43.84 -20.74
N LYS A 679 23.01 -42.88 -21.54
CA LYS A 679 23.44 -42.75 -22.95
C LYS A 679 24.93 -42.47 -23.06
N ARG A 680 25.45 -41.56 -22.24
CA ARG A 680 26.89 -41.24 -22.19
C ARG A 680 27.72 -42.47 -21.79
N LEU A 681 27.34 -43.16 -20.73
CA LEU A 681 28.01 -44.38 -20.26
C LEU A 681 27.97 -45.51 -21.31
N ARG A 682 26.85 -45.63 -22.05
CA ARG A 682 26.74 -46.56 -23.18
C ARG A 682 27.72 -46.21 -24.29
N ILE A 683 27.82 -44.93 -24.69
CA ILE A 683 28.76 -44.48 -25.71
C ILE A 683 30.20 -44.71 -25.26
N GLU A 684 30.54 -44.39 -24.00
CA GLU A 684 31.88 -44.65 -23.44
C GLU A 684 32.24 -46.14 -23.40
N LYS A 685 31.25 -47.02 -23.12
CA LYS A 685 31.41 -48.47 -23.16
C LYS A 685 31.55 -49.03 -24.58
N GLU A 686 30.78 -48.51 -25.53
CA GLU A 686 30.88 -48.88 -26.95
C GLU A 686 32.24 -48.43 -27.52
N LEU A 687 32.70 -47.22 -27.20
CA LEU A 687 34.01 -46.69 -27.60
C LEU A 687 35.20 -47.41 -26.95
N LYS A 688 35.03 -48.00 -25.76
CA LYS A 688 36.07 -48.83 -25.11
C LYS A 688 36.38 -50.12 -25.87
N ASN A 689 35.42 -50.64 -26.65
CA ASN A 689 35.58 -51.86 -27.43
C ASN A 689 35.91 -51.59 -28.90
N VAL A 690 36.01 -50.32 -29.32
CA VAL A 690 36.48 -49.97 -30.66
C VAL A 690 38.01 -50.00 -30.67
N ASN A 691 38.56 -51.00 -31.32
CA ASN A 691 40.01 -51.15 -31.48
C ASN A 691 40.52 -50.07 -32.44
N LYS A 692 41.28 -49.09 -31.92
CA LYS A 692 41.71 -47.89 -32.67
C LYS A 692 42.87 -48.14 -33.66
N GLU A 693 43.32 -49.38 -33.83
CA GLU A 693 44.50 -49.72 -34.64
C GLU A 693 44.20 -50.55 -35.91
N LEU A 694 43.00 -50.44 -36.49
CA LEU A 694 42.71 -51.01 -37.82
C LEU A 694 42.52 -49.89 -38.84
N TYR A 695 43.64 -49.46 -39.43
CA TYR A 695 43.63 -48.93 -40.80
C TYR A 695 43.61 -50.12 -41.76
N SER A 696 42.58 -50.22 -42.61
CA SER A 696 42.73 -50.46 -44.06
C SER A 696 41.40 -50.89 -44.70
N THR A 697 40.93 -50.04 -45.62
CA THR A 697 40.42 -50.37 -46.96
C THR A 697 39.26 -51.36 -47.13
N ARG A 698 38.13 -50.85 -47.64
CA ARG A 698 37.54 -51.30 -48.92
C ARG A 698 36.52 -50.28 -49.44
N HIS A 699 36.92 -49.65 -50.54
CA HIS A 699 36.25 -48.96 -51.65
C HIS A 699 34.93 -48.18 -51.51
N PRO A 700 34.80 -47.10 -52.32
CA PRO A 700 33.77 -46.08 -52.22
C PRO A 700 32.55 -46.38 -53.12
N ILE A 701 31.39 -45.86 -52.75
CA ILE A 701 30.27 -45.66 -53.67
C ILE A 701 30.11 -44.15 -53.85
N ASP A 702 30.20 -43.70 -55.10
CA ASP A 702 30.11 -42.31 -55.53
C ASP A 702 28.76 -41.67 -55.17
N LEU A 703 28.82 -40.48 -54.54
CA LEU A 703 27.76 -39.49 -54.62
C LEU A 703 28.33 -38.22 -55.20
N ARG A 704 27.96 -37.96 -56.45
CA ARG A 704 28.32 -36.77 -57.25
C ARG A 704 27.92 -35.48 -56.52
N LEU A 705 28.86 -34.56 -56.39
CA LEU A 705 28.62 -33.15 -56.15
C LEU A 705 29.36 -32.37 -57.25
N ASP A 706 28.62 -31.93 -58.26
CA ASP A 706 29.15 -30.98 -59.22
C ASP A 706 29.19 -29.58 -58.59
N SER A 707 30.44 -29.10 -58.45
CA SER A 707 30.92 -27.76 -58.83
C SER A 707 30.17 -26.54 -58.23
N THR A 708 30.79 -25.58 -57.55
CA THR A 708 32.13 -25.04 -57.70
C THR A 708 32.55 -24.31 -56.41
N ALA A 709 33.86 -24.37 -56.18
CA ALA A 709 34.55 -23.96 -54.98
C ALA A 709 34.87 -22.46 -54.92
N SER A 710 35.37 -22.07 -53.74
CA SER A 710 36.51 -21.17 -53.46
C SER A 710 36.14 -19.90 -52.68
N PHE A 711 36.93 -19.37 -51.74
CA PHE A 711 38.14 -19.77 -51.00
C PHE A 711 38.31 -18.73 -49.85
N LYS A 712 39.00 -19.13 -48.76
CA LYS A 712 39.84 -18.38 -47.78
C LYS A 712 39.58 -16.90 -47.38
N LEU A 713 39.69 -16.67 -46.06
CA LEU A 713 40.06 -15.45 -45.29
C LEU A 713 41.37 -14.79 -45.82
N PRO A 714 41.76 -13.50 -45.56
CA PRO A 714 41.43 -12.62 -44.42
C PRO A 714 41.37 -11.07 -44.67
N GLU A 715 41.19 -10.30 -43.57
CA GLU A 715 41.50 -8.86 -43.33
C GLU A 715 40.72 -7.73 -44.05
N SER A 716 40.27 -6.74 -43.25
CA SER A 716 39.54 -5.55 -43.73
C SER A 716 40.15 -4.25 -43.19
N PRO A 717 40.54 -3.29 -44.06
CA PRO A 717 40.72 -1.90 -43.72
C PRO A 717 39.53 -1.01 -44.17
N LYS A 718 39.45 0.14 -43.50
CA LYS A 718 38.43 1.21 -43.53
C LYS A 718 38.22 1.87 -44.92
N ARG A 719 36.97 2.24 -45.26
CA ARG A 719 36.41 3.63 -45.28
C ARG A 719 35.10 3.73 -46.08
N GLU A 720 34.13 4.42 -45.46
CA GLU A 720 33.12 5.42 -45.94
C GLU A 720 32.52 5.25 -47.36
N ILE A 721 31.23 5.50 -47.64
CA ILE A 721 30.43 6.76 -47.73
C ILE A 721 28.97 6.29 -48.12
N PRO A 722 27.87 7.08 -48.18
CA PRO A 722 26.92 7.62 -47.18
C PRO A 722 25.43 7.19 -47.52
N PRO A 723 24.31 7.94 -47.27
CA PRO A 723 23.11 7.35 -46.65
C PRO A 723 21.79 7.46 -47.47
N VAL A 724 20.67 7.05 -46.83
CA VAL A 724 19.25 7.49 -46.99
C VAL A 724 18.33 6.56 -47.81
N PRO A 725 17.02 6.36 -47.48
CA PRO A 725 16.27 6.41 -46.20
C PRO A 725 15.47 5.11 -45.89
N HIS A 726 15.11 4.92 -44.61
CA HIS A 726 14.20 3.87 -44.15
C HIS A 726 12.75 4.38 -44.02
N GLU A 727 11.80 3.67 -44.63
CA GLU A 727 10.41 3.58 -44.18
C GLU A 727 10.15 2.21 -43.53
N SER A 728 9.25 2.24 -42.56
CA SER A 728 9.01 1.30 -41.47
C SER A 728 8.27 0.01 -41.85
N GLY A 729 8.71 -1.13 -41.27
CA GLY A 729 7.95 -2.38 -41.22
C GLY A 729 8.37 -3.25 -40.03
N SER A 730 7.44 -3.45 -39.09
CA SER A 730 7.27 -4.50 -38.08
C SER A 730 8.50 -5.23 -37.50
N ASN A 731 8.70 -5.12 -36.17
CA ASN A 731 9.48 -6.07 -35.40
C ASN A 731 8.63 -6.73 -34.29
N SER A 732 8.86 -8.04 -34.17
CA SER A 732 8.25 -9.04 -33.30
C SER A 732 8.57 -8.86 -31.81
N ASP A 733 7.59 -9.20 -30.97
CA ASP A 733 7.42 -8.79 -29.57
C ASP A 733 7.63 -9.96 -28.59
N ASP A 734 8.82 -10.60 -28.58
CA ASP A 734 9.05 -11.83 -27.77
C ASP A 734 9.90 -11.63 -26.49
N ASN A 735 10.20 -10.40 -26.07
CA ASN A 735 11.02 -10.13 -24.86
C ASN A 735 10.34 -9.25 -23.79
N LYS A 736 9.01 -9.08 -23.82
CA LYS A 736 8.28 -8.22 -22.86
C LYS A 736 7.69 -8.94 -21.64
N ASP A 737 7.78 -10.26 -21.56
CA ASP A 737 7.02 -11.04 -20.56
C ASP A 737 7.53 -10.94 -19.12
N ASP A 738 8.82 -10.66 -18.92
CA ASP A 738 9.41 -10.55 -17.58
C ASP A 738 9.23 -9.17 -16.93
N GLU A 739 8.77 -8.15 -17.66
CA GLU A 739 8.62 -6.80 -17.13
C GLU A 739 7.57 -6.77 -16.01
N PHE A 740 6.49 -7.57 -16.08
CA PHE A 740 5.27 -7.40 -15.28
C PHE A 740 5.13 -8.27 -14.03
N ASN A 741 5.99 -9.28 -13.84
CA ASN A 741 5.75 -10.37 -12.87
C ASN A 741 5.90 -10.00 -11.37
N TYR A 742 6.30 -8.77 -11.05
CA TYR A 742 6.43 -8.27 -9.66
C TYR A 742 5.76 -6.90 -9.43
N LEU A 743 4.98 -6.37 -10.39
CA LEU A 743 4.43 -5.01 -10.30
C LEU A 743 3.03 -4.91 -9.69
N GLY A 744 2.35 -6.04 -9.46
CA GLY A 744 1.04 -6.06 -8.80
C GLY A 744 1.15 -5.41 -7.43
N GLY A 745 0.54 -4.24 -7.26
CA GLY A 745 0.46 -3.54 -5.98
C GLY A 745 1.59 -2.59 -5.61
N TYR A 746 1.96 -1.66 -6.48
CA TYR A 746 2.92 -0.59 -6.18
C TYR A 746 4.41 -1.03 -6.11
N GLY A 747 4.78 -2.10 -6.79
CA GLY A 747 6.17 -2.59 -6.94
C GLY A 747 7.09 -1.68 -7.78
N TYR A 748 6.91 -0.37 -7.72
CA TYR A 748 7.72 0.64 -8.43
C TYR A 748 8.96 1.07 -7.66
N PHE A 749 9.02 0.77 -6.36
CA PHE A 749 10.13 1.17 -5.51
C PHE A 749 11.09 0.01 -5.36
N ASP A 750 12.36 0.30 -5.61
CA ASP A 750 13.45 -0.67 -5.61
C ASP A 750 13.54 -1.37 -4.25
N VAL A 751 12.96 -2.57 -4.18
CA VAL A 751 13.03 -3.49 -3.03
C VAL A 751 14.46 -3.98 -2.83
N GLY A 752 15.32 -3.89 -3.86
CA GLY A 752 16.64 -4.51 -3.89
C GLY A 752 17.65 -3.83 -2.97
N GLU A 753 17.84 -2.52 -3.07
CA GLU A 753 18.97 -1.90 -2.36
C GLU A 753 18.83 -1.91 -0.82
N VAL A 754 17.63 -1.85 -0.27
CA VAL A 754 17.43 -1.75 1.19
C VAL A 754 17.48 -3.13 1.86
N ASP A 755 16.84 -4.15 1.27
CA ASP A 755 16.90 -5.52 1.80
C ASP A 755 18.29 -6.14 1.62
N ILE A 756 18.99 -5.84 0.52
CA ILE A 756 20.40 -6.27 0.35
C ILE A 756 21.28 -5.63 1.42
N ARG A 757 21.12 -4.32 1.68
CA ARG A 757 21.89 -3.63 2.74
C ARG A 757 21.51 -4.10 4.14
N ARG A 758 20.25 -4.43 4.40
CA ARG A 758 19.80 -5.00 5.67
C ARG A 758 20.37 -6.41 5.87
N ASP A 759 20.30 -7.27 4.85
CA ASP A 759 20.88 -8.62 4.89
C ASP A 759 22.40 -8.59 5.00
N GLU A 760 23.08 -7.60 4.39
CA GLU A 760 24.51 -7.33 4.56
C GLU A 760 24.83 -6.92 6.00
N ILE A 761 24.09 -5.98 6.59
CA ILE A 761 24.27 -5.59 8.01
C ILE A 761 24.02 -6.77 8.94
N THR A 762 22.98 -7.58 8.68
CA THR A 762 22.68 -8.76 9.52
C THR A 762 23.72 -9.87 9.33
N ARG A 763 24.29 -10.02 8.12
CA ARG A 763 25.42 -10.91 7.84
C ARG A 763 26.72 -10.43 8.48
N ASP A 764 26.98 -9.13 8.48
CA ASP A 764 28.17 -8.55 9.09
C ASP A 764 28.10 -8.62 10.63
N GLU A 765 26.93 -8.43 11.23
CA GLU A 765 26.71 -8.65 12.66
C GLU A 765 26.90 -10.14 13.05
N SER A 766 26.45 -11.07 12.20
CA SER A 766 26.66 -12.50 12.44
C SER A 766 28.12 -12.94 12.17
N PHE A 767 28.84 -12.28 11.27
CA PHE A 767 30.29 -12.47 11.07
C PHE A 767 31.13 -11.93 12.23
N LEU A 768 30.73 -10.81 12.84
CA LEU A 768 31.42 -10.24 14.01
C LEU A 768 31.22 -11.08 15.28
N SER A 769 30.10 -11.81 15.38
CA SER A 769 29.84 -12.74 16.49
C SER A 769 30.47 -14.13 16.35
N SER A 770 31.02 -14.50 15.19
CA SER A 770 31.42 -15.88 14.89
C SER A 770 32.93 -16.14 14.77
N ASN A 771 33.79 -15.12 14.81
CA ASN A 771 35.24 -15.32 14.68
C ASN A 771 36.03 -15.07 15.96
N THR A 772 35.93 -15.98 16.93
CA THR A 772 37.00 -16.22 17.91
C THR A 772 37.31 -17.70 17.98
N SER A 773 38.20 -18.20 17.13
CA SER A 773 39.22 -19.21 17.49
C SER A 773 40.10 -19.61 16.30
N SER A 774 41.41 -19.63 16.56
CA SER A 774 42.43 -20.45 15.87
C SER A 774 42.70 -20.18 14.38
N MET A 775 43.79 -19.47 14.08
CA MET A 775 45.01 -20.12 13.56
C MET A 775 46.19 -19.17 13.47
N THR A 776 47.30 -19.66 14.02
CA THR A 776 48.63 -19.08 14.02
C THR A 776 49.35 -19.27 12.68
N SER A 777 50.11 -18.25 12.32
CA SER A 777 51.48 -18.30 11.78
C SER A 777 51.74 -17.98 10.29
N LYS A 778 52.72 -17.08 10.16
CA LYS A 778 53.76 -16.88 9.13
C LYS A 778 53.61 -15.72 8.12
N THR A 779 54.44 -14.71 8.43
CA THR A 779 55.41 -13.99 7.56
C THR A 779 54.87 -13.13 6.41
N GLY A 780 55.24 -11.86 6.23
CA GLY A 780 56.17 -11.00 6.96
C GLY A 780 56.41 -9.66 6.24
N SER A 781 57.06 -8.73 6.96
CA SER A 781 57.69 -7.48 6.47
C SER A 781 56.71 -6.40 5.96
N ARG A 782 56.86 -5.09 6.24
CA ARG A 782 58.03 -4.32 6.66
C ARG A 782 57.59 -2.88 7.03
N VAL A 783 58.41 -2.24 7.86
CA VAL A 783 58.60 -0.79 8.11
C VAL A 783 57.75 -0.09 9.18
N HIS A 784 58.43 0.13 10.31
CA HIS A 784 58.15 1.10 11.36
C HIS A 784 58.29 2.55 10.90
N SER A 785 57.54 3.46 11.52
CA SER A 785 58.20 4.60 12.17
C SER A 785 57.46 5.01 13.44
N SER A 786 58.26 5.18 14.47
CA SER A 786 57.95 5.45 15.87
C SER A 786 58.04 6.95 16.16
N GLY A 787 57.14 7.45 17.00
CA GLY A 787 57.29 8.74 17.70
C GLY A 787 56.76 8.61 19.12
N ASN A 788 57.68 8.48 20.07
CA ASN A 788 57.46 8.31 21.51
C ASN A 788 57.36 9.67 22.26
N LEU A 789 56.96 9.54 23.53
CA LEU A 789 57.19 10.37 24.73
C LEU A 789 56.09 11.39 25.10
N TYR A 790 55.31 11.17 26.17
CA TYR A 790 55.60 11.20 27.63
C TYR A 790 55.87 12.59 28.21
N GLY A 791 55.08 12.98 29.24
CA GLY A 791 55.60 13.75 30.37
C GLY A 791 54.65 14.74 31.08
N MET A 792 54.07 14.28 32.21
CA MET A 792 53.86 15.00 33.51
C MET A 792 52.91 16.23 33.55
N GLY A 793 52.09 16.48 34.59
CA GLY A 793 51.85 15.80 35.87
C GLY A 793 50.92 16.63 36.80
N LYS A 794 50.08 15.91 37.56
CA LYS A 794 49.57 16.11 38.95
C LYS A 794 49.11 17.50 39.46
N SER A 795 47.86 17.61 39.96
CA SER A 795 47.52 17.43 41.41
C SER A 795 46.03 17.71 41.79
N GLN A 796 45.47 16.78 42.61
CA GLN A 796 44.42 16.84 43.67
C GLN A 796 42.96 17.33 43.36
N GLY A 797 41.85 16.68 43.77
CA GLY A 797 41.59 15.46 44.56
C GLY A 797 40.07 15.18 44.82
N PHE A 798 39.74 13.90 45.13
CA PHE A 798 38.50 13.29 45.71
C PHE A 798 37.21 13.21 44.83
N SER A 799 36.43 12.11 44.73
CA SER A 799 36.34 10.78 45.37
C SER A 799 35.47 9.82 44.50
N LEU A 800 35.75 8.50 44.49
CA LEU A 800 35.01 7.45 43.74
C LEU A 800 34.85 6.20 44.63
N PRO A 801 33.70 5.49 44.63
CA PRO A 801 33.59 4.15 45.19
C PRO A 801 33.59 3.04 44.12
N GLN A 802 34.59 2.16 44.26
CA GLN A 802 34.60 0.68 44.14
C GLN A 802 33.74 -0.05 43.08
N GLN A 803 34.46 -0.72 42.16
CA GLN A 803 33.99 -1.86 41.36
C GLN A 803 33.96 -3.17 42.18
N PRO A 804 33.04 -4.10 41.89
CA PRO A 804 33.25 -5.53 42.13
C PRO A 804 33.43 -6.33 40.82
N ASP A 805 34.62 -6.91 40.74
CA ASP A 805 35.00 -8.28 40.37
C ASP A 805 34.52 -8.97 39.06
N LEU A 806 35.52 -9.40 38.30
CA LEU A 806 35.49 -9.92 36.93
C LEU A 806 35.54 -11.47 36.89
N LYS A 807 34.95 -12.15 37.87
CA LYS A 807 34.95 -13.62 37.98
C LYS A 807 33.55 -14.21 38.19
N GLN A 808 32.68 -14.11 37.18
CA GLN A 808 31.49 -14.97 37.07
C GLN A 808 30.91 -15.00 35.64
N LYS A 809 31.78 -15.15 34.63
CA LYS A 809 31.38 -15.31 33.21
C LYS A 809 31.92 -16.58 32.54
N MET A 810 32.22 -17.60 33.32
CA MET A 810 32.51 -18.95 32.81
C MET A 810 31.71 -19.98 33.62
N SER A 811 30.43 -20.19 33.28
CA SER A 811 29.67 -21.41 33.61
C SER A 811 28.27 -21.36 32.98
N LEU A 812 28.19 -21.45 31.66
CA LEU A 812 26.91 -21.71 30.97
C LEU A 812 27.09 -22.72 29.83
N ASN A 813 28.25 -22.68 29.17
CA ASN A 813 28.59 -23.63 28.12
C ASN A 813 28.87 -25.06 28.64
N ASP A 814 29.32 -25.21 29.89
CA ASP A 814 29.54 -26.54 30.49
C ASP A 814 28.22 -27.20 30.93
N GLN A 815 27.20 -26.41 31.30
CA GLN A 815 25.88 -26.94 31.68
C GLN A 815 25.00 -27.34 30.48
N ILE A 816 25.28 -26.82 29.29
CA ILE A 816 24.59 -27.19 28.04
C ILE A 816 25.16 -28.48 27.46
N ARG A 817 26.43 -28.79 27.74
CA ARG A 817 27.13 -29.97 27.22
C ARG A 817 26.68 -31.29 27.89
N ASP A 818 26.30 -31.24 29.17
CA ASP A 818 25.83 -32.43 29.91
C ASP A 818 24.37 -32.81 29.66
N ARG A 819 23.57 -31.97 28.97
CA ARG A 819 22.14 -32.24 28.69
C ARG A 819 21.86 -32.86 27.32
N LEU A 820 22.87 -33.06 26.47
CA LEU A 820 22.70 -33.44 25.08
C LEU A 820 23.48 -34.70 24.70
N GLN A 821 23.32 -35.82 25.43
CA GLN A 821 23.50 -37.16 24.84
C GLN A 821 22.49 -38.17 25.43
N PRO A 822 21.93 -39.10 24.61
CA PRO A 822 20.84 -40.00 25.01
C PRO A 822 21.34 -41.40 25.37
N ASP A 823 20.61 -42.14 26.21
CA ASP A 823 20.49 -43.61 26.05
C ASP A 823 19.29 -44.26 26.78
N VAL A 824 18.41 -44.82 25.95
CA VAL A 824 17.70 -46.12 25.96
C VAL A 824 17.22 -46.78 27.28
N SER A 825 15.91 -47.07 27.27
CA SER A 825 15.15 -48.20 27.86
C SER A 825 14.58 -48.16 29.30
N SER A 826 13.24 -48.34 29.33
CA SER A 826 12.22 -48.61 30.37
C SER A 826 12.49 -49.82 31.31
N PRO A 827 11.70 -50.15 32.38
CA PRO A 827 10.28 -49.83 32.61
C PRO A 827 9.74 -49.60 34.07
N SER A 828 8.47 -49.18 34.09
CA SER A 828 7.32 -49.57 34.96
C SER A 828 7.18 -49.18 36.44
N LEU A 829 5.99 -48.59 36.67
CA LEU A 829 4.93 -48.88 37.66
C LEU A 829 5.08 -48.50 39.15
N ASP A 830 3.99 -47.86 39.59
CA ASP A 830 3.35 -47.86 40.91
C ASP A 830 3.96 -47.01 42.03
N GLU A 831 3.23 -45.95 42.42
CA GLU A 831 2.45 -45.85 43.68
C GLU A 831 3.33 -45.23 44.77
N VAL A 832 3.00 -44.09 45.37
CA VAL A 832 2.10 -43.90 46.53
C VAL A 832 2.19 -42.39 46.82
N ILE A 833 1.12 -41.58 46.70
CA ILE A 833 0.21 -41.10 47.77
C ILE A 833 0.99 -40.31 48.86
N THR A 834 0.69 -39.06 49.27
CA THR A 834 -0.53 -38.44 49.86
C THR A 834 -0.30 -36.91 49.99
N GLN A 835 -1.23 -36.05 49.56
CA GLN A 835 -2.24 -35.27 50.33
C GLN A 835 -1.78 -34.03 51.13
N HIS A 836 -2.30 -32.86 50.75
CA HIS A 836 -3.21 -31.97 51.53
C HIS A 836 -3.60 -30.76 50.66
N GLU A 837 -4.78 -30.73 50.05
CA GLU A 837 -6.09 -30.25 50.55
C GLU A 837 -6.35 -28.73 50.41
N TRP A 838 -7.43 -28.46 49.69
CA TRP A 838 -8.08 -27.19 49.36
C TRP A 838 -9.35 -27.01 50.21
N PRO A 839 -9.97 -25.82 50.29
CA PRO A 839 -11.38 -25.71 50.62
C PRO A 839 -12.28 -25.79 49.38
N GLN A 840 -13.27 -26.66 49.49
CA GLN A 840 -14.33 -27.01 48.53
C GLN A 840 -15.47 -25.97 48.51
N GLN A 841 -16.26 -25.93 47.43
CA GLN A 841 -17.61 -26.52 47.47
C GLN A 841 -18.25 -26.63 46.07
N THR A 842 -18.78 -27.84 45.85
CA THR A 842 -19.37 -28.51 44.68
C THR A 842 -20.83 -28.07 44.44
N PRO A 843 -21.54 -28.45 43.33
CA PRO A 843 -21.93 -29.84 43.08
C PRO A 843 -22.01 -30.35 41.62
N GLN A 844 -22.04 -31.69 41.56
CA GLN A 844 -22.06 -32.60 40.42
C GLN A 844 -23.35 -32.61 39.59
N GLN A 845 -23.18 -33.11 38.36
CA GLN A 845 -24.20 -33.62 37.45
C GLN A 845 -25.04 -34.77 38.05
N GLN A 846 -26.35 -34.74 37.79
CA GLN A 846 -27.17 -35.94 37.64
C GLN A 846 -28.09 -35.84 36.42
N SER A 847 -28.42 -37.01 35.88
CA SER A 847 -28.89 -37.25 34.54
C SER A 847 -30.43 -37.29 34.41
N LYS A 848 -30.89 -36.90 33.21
CA LYS A 848 -32.16 -37.22 32.51
C LYS A 848 -33.50 -36.79 33.14
N LYS A 849 -34.21 -35.90 32.41
CA LYS A 849 -35.53 -36.19 31.79
C LYS A 849 -35.93 -35.12 30.76
N LYS A 850 -36.53 -35.58 29.66
CA LYS A 850 -37.23 -34.77 28.63
C LYS A 850 -38.39 -34.00 29.26
N ASN A 851 -38.57 -32.72 28.93
CA ASN A 851 -39.78 -32.16 28.31
C ASN A 851 -39.82 -30.62 28.33
N GLN A 852 -40.27 -30.10 27.19
CA GLN A 852 -41.06 -28.88 26.99
C GLN A 852 -40.45 -27.50 27.26
N ILE A 853 -40.30 -26.81 26.13
CA ILE A 853 -40.25 -25.37 25.88
C ILE A 853 -41.35 -24.61 26.66
N GLY A 854 -40.97 -23.48 27.27
CA GLY A 854 -41.87 -22.32 27.47
C GLY A 854 -41.93 -21.74 28.89
N ARG A 855 -41.42 -20.50 29.06
CA ARG A 855 -42.02 -19.43 29.90
C ARG A 855 -41.35 -18.07 29.64
N GLU A 856 -42.10 -17.14 29.06
CA GLU A 856 -42.73 -15.94 29.66
C GLU A 856 -41.77 -14.78 29.94
N VAL A 857 -41.69 -13.87 28.97
CA VAL A 857 -41.10 -12.53 29.09
C VAL A 857 -42.04 -11.66 29.91
N THR A 858 -41.57 -11.19 31.07
CA THR A 858 -42.25 -10.20 31.89
C THR A 858 -41.90 -8.81 31.38
N MET A 859 -42.81 -8.21 30.60
CA MET A 859 -42.77 -6.78 30.28
C MET A 859 -43.25 -6.00 31.52
N SER A 860 -42.34 -5.26 32.17
CA SER A 860 -42.74 -4.24 33.12
C SER A 860 -42.75 -2.88 32.42
N SER A 861 -43.95 -2.42 32.11
CA SER A 861 -44.25 -1.04 31.77
C SER A 861 -44.26 -0.20 33.06
N LYS A 862 -43.52 0.91 33.09
CA LYS A 862 -43.94 2.17 33.76
C LYS A 862 -42.94 3.30 33.53
N PHE A 863 -43.45 4.31 32.82
CA PHE A 863 -43.05 5.72 32.69
C PHE A 863 -41.74 6.07 32.00
#